data_AF-A0A348N5Q7-F1
#
_entry.id   AF-A0A348N5Q7-F1
#
_cell.length_a   1.000
_cell.length_b   1.000
_cell.length_c   1.000
_cell.angle_alpha   90.00
_cell.angle_beta   90.00
_cell.angle_gamma   90.00
#
_symmetry.space_group_name_H-M   'P 1'
#
loop_
_entity.id
_entity.type
_entity.pdbx_description
1 polymer ?
#
loop_
_entity_poly.entity_id
_entity_poly.type
_entity_poly.pdbx_seq_one_letter_code
_entity_poly.pdbx_strand_id
1 'polypeptide(L)'
;NSDYDELINNQYDISADASGHVSKLKRLYSDINNYENSYLNPDYAIKMLGEKLGGQYSFLYNELMALVPWAYEKRLAYIVLFAELFLQMYGVYEEELENSKESSNDNLIDEDKLRHKNNECIYWFYHDNCDSFTDCSVSKILDVTDYSNVLIKNIIENADFKSLGYLYAYGANITDNEIKFASYVNGLSEEQIDKMASCYVGGFVKGYESARKDMKKKSIVKVEYPIGFERVVRRSIELFNEYNLNPIFSRDGVYSFEGGARSRNTYLSSMNKQWIYDHKNDKGYYFDKRFYNRRLEAIEEAFKKYSEQAKKFAGPALIQTFGEKEFNPVNKKGSYQFTDKQNKWNVEYLSKAGVINNNYLPRDEYSFTIIAFPIPEIGDDEFFRTVFDKTMEINTLDYNSYQRMHQAIIDILDKAECVHVLGHNGNKTDITVNLHTLNDPSKETLFENCVADVNIPVGEVFTSPVLKGTNGTLNVSHVFLNGLAYNDLIIEVKDGMISDYSCSNFEDEDECKRMIYENVLYRHDTLPIGEFAIGTNTLAYKMGREYNIEAKLPILIAEKTGPHFAFGDTCYSHEEDVKTYNPDGKEIIARENECSALRNEDISKAYFNCHTDVTMPFDELKLIEAVLPDGSAIPIIKDGLFVVEGCEELNEPLE
;
A
#
# COMPACT_ATOMS: atom_id res chain seq x y z
N ASN A 1 8.71 -20.37 25.50
CA ASN A 1 9.34 -19.68 24.35
C ASN A 1 10.70 -20.27 24.04
N SER A 2 11.70 -20.32 24.94
CA SER A 2 13.05 -20.85 24.61
C SER A 2 13.07 -22.25 23.99
N ASP A 3 12.32 -23.23 24.52
CA ASP A 3 12.29 -24.60 23.96
C ASP A 3 11.56 -24.69 22.60
N TYR A 4 10.63 -23.77 22.32
CA TYR A 4 9.90 -23.73 21.05
C TYR A 4 10.76 -23.06 19.96
N ASP A 5 11.46 -21.98 20.33
CA ASP A 5 12.39 -21.27 19.46
C ASP A 5 13.60 -22.15 19.09
N GLU A 6 14.12 -22.94 20.02
CA GLU A 6 15.25 -23.87 19.77
C GLU A 6 14.86 -25.09 18.91
N LEU A 7 13.60 -25.56 18.99
CA LEU A 7 13.04 -26.63 18.14
C LEU A 7 12.72 -26.18 16.72
N ILE A 8 12.43 -24.89 16.50
CA ILE A 8 12.13 -24.33 15.17
C ILE A 8 13.38 -23.77 14.49
N ASN A 9 14.34 -23.21 15.22
CA ASN A 9 15.58 -22.72 14.63
C ASN A 9 16.44 -23.84 14.01
N ASN A 10 16.41 -25.04 14.59
CA ASN A 10 17.10 -26.23 14.05
C ASN A 10 16.40 -26.86 12.82
N GLN A 11 15.29 -26.28 12.38
CA GLN A 11 14.41 -26.87 11.37
C GLN A 11 14.58 -26.27 9.97
N TYR A 12 15.23 -25.12 9.84
CA TYR A 12 15.40 -24.41 8.56
C TYR A 12 16.86 -24.46 8.11
N ASP A 13 17.15 -25.34 7.17
CA ASP A 13 18.46 -25.38 6.51
C ASP A 13 18.53 -24.26 5.45
N ILE A 14 19.18 -23.15 5.81
CA ILE A 14 19.48 -22.05 4.90
C ILE A 14 20.75 -22.28 4.06
N SER A 15 21.47 -23.37 4.32
CA SER A 15 22.76 -23.71 3.68
C SER A 15 22.63 -24.65 2.49
N ALA A 16 21.40 -25.09 2.17
CA ALA A 16 21.15 -26.14 1.20
C ALA A 16 21.56 -25.72 -0.23
N ASP A 17 22.42 -26.53 -0.83
CA ASP A 17 22.79 -26.61 -2.26
C ASP A 17 21.75 -25.93 -3.18
N ALA A 18 22.06 -24.69 -3.57
CA ALA A 18 21.18 -23.82 -4.34
C ALA A 18 20.70 -24.48 -5.65
N SER A 19 21.45 -25.41 -6.23
CA SER A 19 21.12 -25.98 -7.53
C SER A 19 19.83 -26.83 -7.53
N GLY A 20 19.60 -27.61 -6.47
CA GLY A 20 18.45 -28.51 -6.35
C GLY A 20 17.14 -27.80 -5.97
N HIS A 21 17.20 -26.77 -5.14
CA HIS A 21 16.03 -25.98 -4.73
C HIS A 21 15.59 -25.01 -5.82
N VAL A 22 16.53 -24.35 -6.50
CA VAL A 22 16.25 -23.39 -7.58
C VAL A 22 15.50 -24.07 -8.74
N SER A 23 15.96 -25.25 -9.18
CA SER A 23 15.31 -25.97 -10.27
C SER A 23 13.87 -26.41 -9.95
N LYS A 24 13.61 -26.80 -8.70
CA LYS A 24 12.26 -27.13 -8.22
C LYS A 24 11.36 -25.90 -8.16
N LEU A 25 11.83 -24.79 -7.59
CA LEU A 25 11.06 -23.53 -7.53
C LEU A 25 10.74 -23.01 -8.94
N LYS A 26 11.71 -22.99 -9.85
CA LYS A 26 11.48 -22.60 -11.25
C LYS A 26 10.41 -23.44 -11.93
N ARG A 27 10.33 -24.73 -11.62
CA ARG A 27 9.27 -25.61 -12.14
C ARG A 27 7.90 -25.27 -11.53
N LEU A 28 7.83 -25.07 -10.21
CA LEU A 28 6.58 -24.76 -9.51
C LEU A 28 5.97 -23.42 -9.95
N TYR A 29 6.82 -22.43 -10.27
CA TYR A 29 6.38 -21.11 -10.74
C TYR A 29 6.39 -20.96 -12.28
N SER A 30 6.61 -22.05 -13.03
CA SER A 30 6.74 -21.98 -14.49
C SER A 30 5.48 -21.46 -15.20
N ASP A 31 4.31 -21.76 -14.65
CA ASP A 31 3.02 -21.34 -15.21
C ASP A 31 2.75 -19.83 -15.06
N ILE A 32 3.38 -19.16 -14.10
CA ILE A 32 3.33 -17.68 -13.99
C ILE A 32 4.19 -17.03 -15.08
N ASN A 33 5.31 -17.66 -15.44
CA ASN A 33 6.16 -17.20 -16.55
C ASN A 33 5.53 -17.47 -17.93
N ASN A 34 4.66 -18.49 -18.03
CA ASN A 34 3.90 -18.83 -19.24
C ASN A 34 2.39 -18.51 -19.06
N TYR A 35 2.11 -17.36 -18.45
CA TYR A 35 0.77 -17.00 -17.98
C TYR A 35 -0.32 -17.09 -19.05
N GLU A 36 -0.02 -16.64 -20.27
CA GLU A 36 -0.99 -16.65 -21.39
C GLU A 36 -1.49 -18.05 -21.79
N ASN A 37 -0.75 -19.11 -21.45
CA ASN A 37 -1.12 -20.49 -21.73
C ASN A 37 -1.34 -21.33 -20.45
N SER A 38 -1.57 -20.66 -19.32
CA SER A 38 -1.74 -21.28 -18.01
C SER A 38 -3.21 -21.28 -17.57
N TYR A 39 -3.63 -22.28 -16.79
CA TYR A 39 -4.92 -22.26 -16.12
C TYR A 39 -5.02 -21.17 -15.04
N LEU A 40 -3.90 -20.54 -14.64
CA LEU A 40 -3.91 -19.30 -13.84
C LEU A 40 -4.44 -18.10 -14.63
N ASN A 41 -4.48 -18.16 -15.96
CA ASN A 41 -5.12 -17.12 -16.76
C ASN A 41 -6.60 -17.45 -16.89
N PRO A 42 -7.52 -16.63 -16.36
CA PRO A 42 -8.94 -16.95 -16.38
C PRO A 42 -9.53 -17.10 -17.79
N ASP A 43 -9.07 -16.32 -18.77
CA ASP A 43 -9.52 -16.44 -20.16
C ASP A 43 -9.01 -17.75 -20.80
N TYR A 44 -7.78 -18.16 -20.48
CA TYR A 44 -7.25 -19.46 -20.92
C TYR A 44 -8.03 -20.61 -20.26
N ALA A 45 -8.31 -20.51 -18.96
CA ALA A 45 -9.10 -21.50 -18.25
C ALA A 45 -10.52 -21.62 -18.83
N ILE A 46 -11.19 -20.51 -19.16
CA ILE A 46 -12.49 -20.53 -19.85
C ILE A 46 -12.40 -21.17 -21.22
N LYS A 47 -11.37 -20.83 -22.01
CA LYS A 47 -11.17 -21.42 -23.34
C LYS A 47 -11.04 -22.95 -23.26
N MET A 48 -10.39 -23.46 -22.22
CA MET A 48 -10.09 -24.89 -22.08
C MET A 48 -11.18 -25.67 -21.32
N LEU A 49 -11.84 -25.05 -20.35
CA LEU A 49 -12.75 -25.70 -19.39
C LEU A 49 -14.20 -25.18 -19.49
N GLY A 50 -14.48 -24.24 -20.40
CA GLY A 50 -15.81 -23.65 -20.61
C GLY A 50 -16.09 -22.44 -19.72
N GLU A 51 -17.04 -21.60 -20.16
CA GLU A 51 -17.42 -20.34 -19.48
C GLU A 51 -17.97 -20.56 -18.06
N LYS A 52 -18.64 -21.68 -17.82
CA LYS A 52 -19.30 -21.96 -16.54
C LYS A 52 -18.32 -22.39 -15.43
N LEU A 53 -17.19 -23.00 -15.80
CA LEU A 53 -16.29 -23.67 -14.85
C LEU A 53 -14.87 -23.10 -14.83
N GLY A 54 -14.40 -22.55 -15.96
CA GLY A 54 -13.01 -22.10 -16.11
C GLY A 54 -12.57 -21.11 -15.04
N GLY A 55 -13.42 -20.13 -14.70
CA GLY A 55 -13.12 -19.17 -13.64
C GLY A 55 -12.92 -19.80 -12.26
N GLN A 56 -13.76 -20.77 -11.87
CA GLN A 56 -13.65 -21.44 -10.56
C GLN A 56 -12.37 -22.28 -10.45
N TYR A 57 -11.96 -22.93 -11.54
CA TYR A 57 -10.72 -23.72 -11.55
C TYR A 57 -9.48 -22.84 -11.65
N SER A 58 -9.56 -21.70 -12.33
CA SER A 58 -8.50 -20.69 -12.31
C SER A 58 -8.29 -20.11 -10.91
N PHE A 59 -9.38 -19.78 -10.22
CA PHE A 59 -9.39 -19.41 -8.80
C PHE A 59 -8.76 -20.48 -7.92
N LEU A 60 -9.21 -21.74 -8.01
CA LEU A 60 -8.66 -22.83 -7.21
C LEU A 60 -7.14 -22.98 -7.46
N TYR A 61 -6.70 -22.86 -8.71
CA TYR A 61 -5.28 -22.95 -9.02
C TYR A 61 -4.49 -21.78 -8.40
N ASN A 62 -5.02 -20.56 -8.45
CA ASN A 62 -4.43 -19.41 -7.78
C ASN A 62 -4.30 -19.63 -6.27
N GLU A 63 -5.32 -20.17 -5.61
CA GLU A 63 -5.26 -20.53 -4.18
C GLU A 63 -4.20 -21.61 -3.89
N LEU A 64 -4.04 -22.58 -4.78
CA LEU A 64 -3.06 -23.65 -4.62
C LEU A 64 -1.61 -23.17 -4.78
N MET A 65 -1.37 -22.00 -5.38
CA MET A 65 -0.02 -21.42 -5.43
C MET A 65 0.53 -21.08 -4.03
N ALA A 66 -0.35 -20.84 -3.04
CA ALA A 66 0.04 -20.60 -1.66
C ALA A 66 0.74 -21.78 -0.97
N LEU A 67 0.54 -23.01 -1.47
CA LEU A 67 1.17 -24.22 -0.91
C LEU A 67 2.70 -24.18 -0.99
N VAL A 68 3.25 -23.53 -2.01
CA VAL A 68 4.70 -23.46 -2.22
C VAL A 68 5.39 -22.74 -1.07
N PRO A 69 5.10 -21.46 -0.77
CA PRO A 69 5.71 -20.77 0.37
C PRO A 69 5.35 -21.43 1.72
N TRP A 70 4.14 -21.96 1.88
CA TRP A 70 3.75 -22.66 3.11
C TRP A 70 4.54 -23.94 3.37
N ALA A 71 5.02 -24.64 2.33
CA ALA A 71 5.91 -25.78 2.50
C ALA A 71 7.27 -25.36 3.07
N TYR A 72 7.78 -24.20 2.64
CA TYR A 72 9.02 -23.61 3.18
C TYR A 72 8.83 -23.12 4.61
N GLU A 73 7.65 -22.59 4.94
CA GLU A 73 7.28 -22.16 6.30
C GLU A 73 6.77 -23.30 7.18
N LYS A 74 6.73 -24.54 6.68
CA LYS A 74 6.24 -25.72 7.42
C LYS A 74 4.80 -25.60 7.93
N ARG A 75 3.95 -24.88 7.22
CA ARG A 75 2.53 -24.71 7.54
C ARG A 75 1.69 -25.90 7.04
N LEU A 76 2.00 -27.09 7.56
CA LEU A 76 1.39 -28.35 7.11
C LEU A 76 -0.15 -28.32 7.22
N ALA A 77 -0.71 -27.74 8.28
CA ALA A 77 -2.16 -27.64 8.46
C ALA A 77 -2.84 -26.90 7.29
N TYR A 78 -2.25 -25.79 6.83
CA TYR A 78 -2.80 -25.01 5.71
C TYR A 78 -2.66 -25.77 4.39
N ILE A 79 -1.51 -26.43 4.17
CA ILE A 79 -1.31 -27.29 3.00
C ILE A 79 -2.38 -28.39 2.94
N VAL A 80 -2.68 -29.03 4.07
CA VAL A 80 -3.70 -30.07 4.16
C VAL A 80 -5.08 -29.52 3.84
N LEU A 81 -5.47 -28.38 4.44
CA LEU A 81 -6.78 -27.75 4.19
C LEU A 81 -7.03 -27.47 2.70
N PHE A 82 -6.07 -26.88 2.01
CA PHE A 82 -6.22 -26.56 0.58
C PHE A 82 -6.12 -27.80 -0.32
N ALA A 83 -5.33 -28.81 0.07
CA ALA A 83 -5.34 -30.10 -0.61
C ALA A 83 -6.69 -30.81 -0.46
N GLU A 84 -7.34 -30.71 0.70
CA GLU A 84 -8.69 -31.23 0.93
C GLU A 84 -9.73 -30.50 0.06
N LEU A 85 -9.67 -29.17 -0.05
CA LEU A 85 -10.54 -28.42 -0.97
C LEU A 85 -10.38 -28.90 -2.42
N PHE A 86 -9.13 -29.07 -2.88
CA PHE A 86 -8.86 -29.62 -4.21
C PHE A 86 -9.47 -31.02 -4.40
N LEU A 87 -9.25 -31.93 -3.44
CA LEU A 87 -9.80 -33.29 -3.49
C LEU A 87 -11.33 -33.30 -3.42
N GLN A 88 -11.93 -32.39 -2.67
CA GLN A 88 -13.38 -32.25 -2.58
C GLN A 88 -14.00 -31.82 -3.91
N MET A 89 -13.43 -30.79 -4.55
CA MET A 89 -13.87 -30.33 -5.88
C MET A 89 -13.63 -31.40 -6.96
N TYR A 90 -12.51 -32.13 -6.88
CA TYR A 90 -12.25 -33.27 -7.75
C TYR A 90 -13.27 -34.40 -7.55
N GLY A 91 -13.59 -34.74 -6.30
CA GLY A 91 -14.59 -35.76 -5.97
C GLY A 91 -15.99 -35.40 -6.48
N VAL A 92 -16.38 -34.11 -6.37
CA VAL A 92 -17.61 -33.58 -6.97
C VAL A 92 -17.64 -33.75 -8.49
N TYR A 93 -16.52 -33.49 -9.16
CA TYR A 93 -16.40 -33.71 -10.61
C TYR A 93 -16.56 -35.19 -10.97
N GLU A 94 -15.87 -36.09 -10.26
CA GLU A 94 -15.96 -37.54 -10.49
C GLU A 94 -17.38 -38.07 -10.28
N GLU A 95 -18.08 -37.60 -9.24
CA GLU A 95 -19.49 -37.95 -8.97
C GLU A 95 -20.41 -37.51 -10.11
N GLU A 96 -20.27 -36.29 -10.63
CA GLU A 96 -21.07 -35.82 -11.77
C GLU A 96 -20.70 -36.56 -13.06
N LEU A 97 -19.43 -36.91 -13.25
CA LEU A 97 -18.99 -37.75 -14.37
C LEU A 97 -19.61 -39.15 -14.30
N GLU A 98 -19.67 -39.78 -13.13
CA GLU A 98 -20.35 -41.07 -12.93
C GLU A 98 -21.85 -40.97 -13.20
N ASN A 99 -22.53 -39.96 -12.63
CA ASN A 99 -23.96 -39.71 -12.87
C ASN A 99 -24.28 -39.47 -14.35
N SER A 100 -23.38 -38.81 -15.08
CA SER A 100 -23.53 -38.58 -16.53
C SER A 100 -23.43 -39.86 -17.36
N LYS A 101 -22.71 -40.88 -16.87
CA LYS A 101 -22.59 -42.20 -17.53
C LYS A 101 -23.81 -43.08 -17.30
N GLU A 102 -24.49 -42.93 -16.16
CA GLU A 102 -25.69 -43.70 -15.80
C GLU A 102 -26.97 -43.14 -16.43
N SER A 103 -27.01 -41.83 -16.67
CA SER A 103 -28.11 -41.18 -17.37
C SER A 103 -27.96 -41.32 -18.89
N SER A 104 -29.02 -41.69 -19.60
CA SER A 104 -29.02 -41.97 -21.06
C SER A 104 -28.76 -40.74 -21.95
N ASN A 105 -28.24 -39.64 -21.38
CA ASN A 105 -27.97 -38.35 -22.01
C ASN A 105 -26.48 -38.26 -22.36
N ASP A 106 -26.07 -38.84 -23.49
CA ASP A 106 -24.82 -38.56 -24.22
C ASP A 106 -23.49 -38.45 -23.43
N ASN A 107 -23.39 -38.94 -22.19
CA ASN A 107 -22.24 -38.78 -21.28
C ASN A 107 -21.82 -37.30 -21.05
N LEU A 108 -22.76 -36.36 -21.05
CA LEU A 108 -22.46 -34.94 -20.83
C LEU A 108 -22.64 -34.57 -19.35
N ILE A 109 -21.60 -33.99 -18.76
CA ILE A 109 -21.64 -33.44 -17.39
C ILE A 109 -22.59 -32.23 -17.36
N ASP A 110 -23.46 -32.15 -16.36
CA ASP A 110 -24.25 -30.96 -16.08
C ASP A 110 -23.36 -29.88 -15.47
N GLU A 111 -22.84 -29.00 -16.32
CA GLU A 111 -21.96 -27.90 -15.92
C GLU A 111 -22.63 -26.90 -14.94
N ASP A 112 -23.96 -26.75 -14.96
CA ASP A 112 -24.65 -25.85 -14.02
C ASP A 112 -24.68 -26.44 -12.62
N LYS A 113 -24.98 -27.74 -12.53
CA LYS A 113 -24.95 -28.47 -11.27
C LYS A 113 -23.54 -28.56 -10.71
N LEU A 114 -22.55 -28.86 -11.56
CA LEU A 114 -21.13 -28.89 -11.18
C LEU A 114 -20.65 -27.52 -10.68
N ARG A 115 -20.96 -26.43 -11.41
CA ARG A 115 -20.64 -25.06 -10.97
C ARG A 115 -21.23 -24.75 -9.60
N HIS A 116 -22.49 -25.14 -9.36
CA HIS A 116 -23.14 -24.92 -8.08
C HIS A 116 -22.44 -25.67 -6.93
N LYS A 117 -22.18 -26.96 -7.10
CA LYS A 117 -21.46 -27.77 -6.11
C LYS A 117 -20.04 -27.23 -5.84
N ASN A 118 -19.31 -26.81 -6.87
CA ASN A 118 -18.02 -26.14 -6.72
C ASN A 118 -18.11 -24.88 -5.86
N ASN A 119 -19.12 -24.03 -6.09
CA ASN A 119 -19.34 -22.83 -5.27
C ASN A 119 -19.66 -23.19 -3.82
N GLU A 120 -20.41 -24.27 -3.55
CA GLU A 120 -20.65 -24.72 -2.18
C GLU A 120 -19.37 -25.19 -1.51
N CYS A 121 -18.52 -25.98 -2.19
CA CYS A 121 -17.22 -26.39 -1.67
C CYS A 121 -16.37 -25.18 -1.30
N ILE A 122 -16.25 -24.21 -2.20
CA ILE A 122 -15.47 -22.98 -1.98
C ILE A 122 -16.05 -22.17 -0.82
N TYR A 123 -17.35 -21.89 -0.82
CA TYR A 123 -17.99 -21.06 0.20
C TYR A 123 -17.84 -21.65 1.61
N TRP A 124 -18.17 -22.93 1.78
CA TRP A 124 -18.11 -23.59 3.08
C TRP A 124 -16.66 -23.77 3.55
N PHE A 125 -15.72 -24.02 2.65
CA PHE A 125 -14.30 -24.05 2.99
C PHE A 125 -13.84 -22.76 3.70
N TYR A 126 -14.10 -21.58 3.13
CA TYR A 126 -13.70 -20.33 3.79
C TYR A 126 -14.56 -20.03 5.02
N HIS A 127 -15.87 -20.29 4.95
CA HIS A 127 -16.77 -20.02 6.07
C HIS A 127 -16.36 -20.84 7.32
N ASP A 128 -16.09 -22.13 7.16
CA ASP A 128 -15.80 -23.05 8.26
C ASP A 128 -14.37 -22.87 8.79
N ASN A 129 -13.43 -22.43 7.95
CA ASN A 129 -12.06 -22.11 8.35
C ASN A 129 -11.85 -20.63 8.70
N CYS A 130 -12.91 -19.81 8.73
CA CYS A 130 -12.82 -18.36 8.88
C CYS A 130 -12.07 -17.94 10.16
N ASP A 131 -12.34 -18.61 11.29
CA ASP A 131 -11.67 -18.33 12.56
C ASP A 131 -10.17 -18.59 12.48
N SER A 132 -9.79 -19.73 11.89
CA SER A 132 -8.38 -20.14 11.77
C SER A 132 -7.58 -19.19 10.88
N PHE A 133 -8.15 -18.80 9.74
CA PHE A 133 -7.52 -17.84 8.83
C PHE A 133 -7.44 -16.44 9.43
N THR A 134 -8.46 -16.02 10.18
CA THR A 134 -8.49 -14.72 10.84
C THR A 134 -7.53 -14.65 12.03
N ASP A 135 -7.50 -15.68 12.88
CA ASP A 135 -6.56 -15.79 14.00
C ASP A 135 -5.11 -15.69 13.52
N CYS A 136 -4.78 -16.38 12.41
CA CYS A 136 -3.47 -16.27 11.78
C CYS A 136 -3.18 -14.86 11.22
N SER A 137 -4.18 -14.22 10.61
CA SER A 137 -4.02 -12.86 10.08
C SER A 137 -3.69 -11.84 11.18
N VAL A 138 -4.36 -11.95 12.33
CA VAL A 138 -4.12 -11.07 13.49
C VAL A 138 -2.81 -11.43 14.20
N SER A 139 -2.52 -12.73 14.39
CA SER A 139 -1.31 -13.17 15.11
C SER A 139 -0.01 -12.74 14.40
N LYS A 140 -0.01 -12.69 13.06
CA LYS A 140 1.08 -12.17 12.21
C LYS A 140 1.49 -10.74 12.53
N ILE A 141 0.57 -9.92 13.06
CA ILE A 141 0.83 -8.50 13.37
C ILE A 141 1.37 -8.35 14.81
N LEU A 142 1.23 -9.37 15.66
CA LEU A 142 1.35 -9.23 17.12
C LEU A 142 2.40 -10.13 17.77
N ASP A 143 3.33 -10.70 17.00
CA ASP A 143 4.42 -11.56 17.51
C ASP A 143 3.96 -12.81 18.29
N VAL A 144 2.73 -13.31 18.04
CA VAL A 144 2.14 -14.33 18.93
C VAL A 144 2.44 -15.76 18.51
N THR A 145 2.68 -16.03 17.23
CA THR A 145 3.16 -17.31 16.66
C THR A 145 3.01 -17.22 15.15
N ASP A 146 4.09 -16.91 14.44
CA ASP A 146 4.09 -16.97 12.98
C ASP A 146 5.30 -17.73 12.47
N TYR A 147 5.05 -18.87 11.82
CA TYR A 147 6.08 -19.66 11.15
C TYR A 147 6.83 -18.86 10.08
N SER A 148 6.17 -17.88 9.45
CA SER A 148 6.80 -16.99 8.48
C SER A 148 7.77 -16.02 9.17
N ASN A 149 7.41 -15.44 10.31
CA ASN A 149 8.32 -14.64 11.14
C ASN A 149 9.60 -15.42 11.47
N VAL A 150 9.47 -16.67 11.92
CA VAL A 150 10.65 -17.48 12.30
C VAL A 150 11.55 -17.77 11.10
N LEU A 151 10.98 -18.20 9.97
CA LEU A 151 11.76 -18.45 8.75
C LEU A 151 12.47 -17.17 8.27
N ILE A 152 11.73 -16.06 8.16
CA ILE A 152 12.25 -14.80 7.64
C ILE A 152 13.35 -14.27 8.55
N LYS A 153 13.14 -14.27 9.88
CA LYS A 153 14.13 -13.85 10.86
C LYS A 153 15.40 -14.70 10.77
N ASN A 154 15.26 -16.03 10.68
CA ASN A 154 16.39 -16.93 10.51
C ASN A 154 17.19 -16.65 9.22
N ILE A 155 16.52 -16.35 8.10
CA ILE A 155 17.20 -15.95 6.85
C ILE A 155 17.98 -14.66 7.07
N ILE A 156 17.34 -13.62 7.62
CA ILE A 156 17.98 -12.31 7.82
C ILE A 156 19.19 -12.44 8.75
N GLU A 157 19.07 -13.16 9.87
CA GLU A 157 20.14 -13.25 10.88
C GLU A 157 21.30 -14.13 10.42
N ASN A 158 21.04 -15.22 9.69
CA ASN A 158 22.05 -16.25 9.43
C ASN A 158 22.52 -16.34 7.96
N ALA A 159 21.94 -15.58 7.02
CA ALA A 159 22.42 -15.56 5.64
C ALA A 159 23.87 -15.09 5.48
N ASP A 160 24.66 -15.80 4.68
CA ASP A 160 25.96 -15.30 4.19
C ASP A 160 25.75 -14.47 2.92
N PHE A 161 25.84 -13.15 3.06
CA PHE A 161 25.65 -12.19 1.98
C PHE A 161 26.72 -12.23 0.87
N LYS A 162 27.75 -13.07 1.01
CA LYS A 162 28.68 -13.40 -0.09
C LYS A 162 28.05 -14.30 -1.15
N SER A 163 26.95 -14.98 -0.82
CA SER A 163 26.18 -15.83 -1.72
C SER A 163 24.74 -15.34 -1.82
N LEU A 164 24.09 -15.56 -2.95
CA LEU A 164 22.68 -15.20 -3.19
C LEU A 164 21.73 -16.39 -3.03
N GLY A 165 22.25 -17.57 -2.67
CA GLY A 165 21.44 -18.78 -2.50
C GLY A 165 20.33 -18.65 -1.45
N TYR A 166 20.56 -17.82 -0.43
CA TYR A 166 19.60 -17.60 0.66
C TYR A 166 18.26 -17.01 0.17
N LEU A 167 18.24 -16.28 -0.95
CA LEU A 167 17.01 -15.71 -1.52
C LEU A 167 15.97 -16.81 -1.82
N TYR A 168 16.42 -18.01 -2.20
CA TYR A 168 15.52 -19.12 -2.51
C TYR A 168 14.96 -19.81 -1.25
N ALA A 169 15.49 -19.52 -0.06
CA ALA A 169 14.98 -20.03 1.21
C ALA A 169 13.60 -19.44 1.56
N TYR A 170 13.22 -18.31 0.95
CA TYR A 170 11.87 -17.75 1.08
C TYR A 170 10.79 -18.59 0.40
N GLY A 171 11.13 -19.60 -0.42
CA GLY A 171 10.12 -20.38 -1.18
C GLY A 171 9.37 -19.56 -2.23
N ALA A 172 9.99 -18.49 -2.71
CA ALA A 172 9.40 -17.51 -3.63
C ALA A 172 10.03 -17.60 -5.04
N ASN A 173 9.37 -17.04 -6.05
CA ASN A 173 9.90 -16.97 -7.41
C ASN A 173 10.93 -15.84 -7.55
N ILE A 174 12.16 -16.09 -7.11
CA ILE A 174 13.24 -15.09 -7.17
C ILE A 174 13.55 -14.73 -8.62
N THR A 175 13.45 -13.45 -8.95
CA THR A 175 13.71 -12.92 -10.30
C THR A 175 15.10 -12.31 -10.40
N ASP A 176 15.48 -11.88 -11.61
CA ASP A 176 16.72 -11.13 -11.81
C ASP A 176 16.74 -9.81 -11.03
N ASN A 177 15.57 -9.26 -10.70
CA ASN A 177 15.45 -8.03 -9.94
C ASN A 177 16.00 -8.20 -8.52
N GLU A 178 15.50 -9.19 -7.77
CA GLU A 178 15.98 -9.48 -6.41
C GLU A 178 17.46 -9.88 -6.41
N ILE A 179 17.90 -10.68 -7.39
CA ILE A 179 19.30 -11.13 -7.50
C ILE A 179 20.23 -9.94 -7.70
N LYS A 180 19.94 -9.06 -8.67
CA LYS A 180 20.75 -7.88 -8.96
C LYS A 180 20.77 -6.90 -7.80
N PHE A 181 19.60 -6.64 -7.21
CA PHE A 181 19.48 -5.73 -6.07
C PHE A 181 20.26 -6.23 -4.87
N ALA A 182 20.04 -7.49 -4.46
CA ALA A 182 20.77 -8.11 -3.35
C ALA A 182 22.29 -8.11 -3.61
N SER A 183 22.71 -8.44 -4.83
CA SER A 183 24.13 -8.39 -5.21
C SER A 183 24.74 -7.00 -5.06
N TYR A 184 24.00 -5.95 -5.41
CA TYR A 184 24.47 -4.58 -5.29
C TYR A 184 24.53 -4.13 -3.83
N VAL A 185 23.45 -4.31 -3.07
CA VAL A 185 23.37 -3.93 -1.65
C VAL A 185 24.37 -4.70 -0.79
N ASN A 186 24.61 -5.97 -1.07
CA ASN A 186 25.63 -6.77 -0.39
C ASN A 186 27.07 -6.28 -0.69
N GLY A 187 27.26 -5.51 -1.77
CA GLY A 187 28.53 -4.88 -2.14
C GLY A 187 28.76 -3.48 -1.55
N LEU A 188 27.75 -2.86 -0.93
CA LEU A 188 27.87 -1.51 -0.34
C LEU A 188 28.82 -1.49 0.86
N SER A 189 29.37 -0.31 1.19
CA SER A 189 30.17 -0.13 2.40
C SER A 189 29.32 -0.25 3.67
N GLU A 190 29.95 -0.56 4.81
CA GLU A 190 29.26 -0.55 6.10
C GLU A 190 28.65 0.82 6.42
N GLU A 191 29.33 1.91 6.03
CA GLU A 191 28.81 3.28 6.20
C GLU A 191 27.52 3.51 5.40
N GLN A 192 27.44 3.01 4.17
CA GLN A 192 26.23 3.12 3.35
C GLN A 192 25.06 2.32 3.94
N ILE A 193 25.33 1.09 4.41
CA ILE A 193 24.32 0.25 5.07
C ILE A 193 23.83 0.91 6.36
N ASP A 194 24.74 1.44 7.18
CA ASP A 194 24.39 2.15 8.40
C ASP A 194 23.58 3.42 8.11
N LYS A 195 23.93 4.18 7.06
CA LYS A 195 23.16 5.34 6.61
C LYS A 195 21.74 4.97 6.18
N MET A 196 21.56 3.90 5.42
CA MET A 196 20.23 3.41 5.01
C MET A 196 19.38 3.01 6.23
N ALA A 197 19.94 2.19 7.11
CA ALA A 197 19.24 1.67 8.28
C ALA A 197 18.94 2.76 9.32
N SER A 198 19.88 3.66 9.59
CA SER A 198 19.70 4.75 10.56
C SER A 198 18.71 5.82 10.07
N CYS A 199 18.69 6.13 8.76
CA CYS A 199 17.66 6.98 8.18
C CYS A 199 16.27 6.38 8.38
N TYR A 200 16.12 5.09 8.06
CA TYR A 200 14.88 4.34 8.19
C TYR A 200 14.38 4.21 9.64
N VAL A 201 15.21 3.71 10.56
CA VAL A 201 14.84 3.57 11.98
C VAL A 201 14.71 4.93 12.66
N GLY A 202 15.53 5.90 12.25
CA GLY A 202 15.50 7.27 12.76
C GLY A 202 14.20 7.98 12.43
N GLY A 203 13.63 7.79 11.23
CA GLY A 203 12.26 8.20 10.92
C GLY A 203 11.30 7.65 11.96
N PHE A 204 11.29 6.33 12.16
CA PHE A 204 10.32 5.68 13.07
C PHE A 204 10.31 6.26 14.48
N VAL A 205 11.50 6.50 15.03
CA VAL A 205 11.67 7.10 16.36
C VAL A 205 11.22 8.56 16.36
N LYS A 206 11.61 9.35 15.36
CA LYS A 206 11.17 10.75 15.24
C LYS A 206 9.65 10.87 15.14
N GLY A 207 8.97 9.98 14.43
CA GLY A 207 7.51 9.98 14.37
C GLY A 207 6.84 9.84 15.75
N TYR A 208 7.43 9.07 16.68
CA TYR A 208 6.99 9.04 18.08
C TYR A 208 7.25 10.37 18.81
N GLU A 209 8.42 10.98 18.57
CA GLU A 209 8.82 12.25 19.20
C GLU A 209 7.93 13.41 18.73
N SER A 210 7.73 13.58 17.42
CA SER A 210 6.89 14.60 16.79
C SER A 210 5.44 14.50 17.28
N ALA A 211 4.87 13.29 17.27
CA ALA A 211 3.50 13.04 17.70
C ALA A 211 3.34 13.00 19.23
N ARG A 212 4.43 13.15 20.01
CA ARG A 212 4.45 13.08 21.49
C ARG A 212 3.85 11.77 22.03
N LYS A 213 4.04 10.66 21.31
CA LYS A 213 3.56 9.33 21.67
C LYS A 213 4.54 8.62 22.61
N ASP A 214 4.02 7.79 23.52
CA ASP A 214 4.86 7.08 24.50
C ASP A 214 5.36 5.73 23.96
N MET A 215 6.52 5.75 23.30
CA MET A 215 7.16 4.55 22.78
C MET A 215 7.55 3.53 23.86
N LYS A 216 7.73 3.93 25.13
CA LYS A 216 8.20 3.02 26.20
C LYS A 216 7.19 1.93 26.56
N LYS A 217 5.93 2.11 26.17
CA LYS A 217 4.86 1.11 26.34
C LYS A 217 4.87 0.06 25.23
N LYS A 218 5.67 0.26 24.19
CA LYS A 218 5.69 -0.56 22.98
C LYS A 218 6.93 -1.45 22.96
N SER A 219 6.81 -2.59 22.30
CA SER A 219 7.92 -3.57 22.20
C SER A 219 7.90 -4.38 20.91
N ILE A 220 6.94 -4.18 20.01
CA ILE A 220 6.79 -4.96 18.77
C ILE A 220 6.77 -3.98 17.60
N VAL A 221 7.74 -4.05 16.68
CA VAL A 221 7.73 -3.27 15.43
C VAL A 221 7.57 -4.22 14.25
N LYS A 222 6.65 -3.93 13.34
CA LYS A 222 6.42 -4.78 12.17
C LYS A 222 7.23 -4.26 11.00
N VAL A 223 8.27 -5.00 10.62
CA VAL A 223 9.15 -4.62 9.52
C VAL A 223 8.66 -5.26 8.22
N GLU A 224 8.44 -4.42 7.22
CA GLU A 224 7.96 -4.77 5.90
C GLU A 224 9.03 -4.37 4.87
N TYR A 225 9.46 -5.29 4.00
CA TYR A 225 10.56 -5.05 3.05
C TYR A 225 10.49 -5.98 1.82
N PRO A 226 11.05 -5.57 0.67
CA PRO A 226 11.21 -6.45 -0.49
C PRO A 226 12.40 -7.39 -0.30
N ILE A 227 12.26 -8.65 -0.71
CA ILE A 227 13.37 -9.61 -0.75
C ILE A 227 14.56 -9.00 -1.52
N GLY A 228 15.76 -9.12 -0.95
CA GLY A 228 17.00 -8.47 -1.41
C GLY A 228 17.51 -7.35 -0.51
N PHE A 229 16.69 -6.85 0.43
CA PHE A 229 17.10 -5.83 1.42
C PHE A 229 17.66 -6.42 2.73
N GLU A 230 17.93 -7.73 2.79
CA GLU A 230 18.21 -8.43 4.05
C GLU A 230 19.40 -7.83 4.81
N ARG A 231 20.43 -7.34 4.12
CA ARG A 231 21.59 -6.71 4.77
C ARG A 231 21.23 -5.40 5.48
N VAL A 232 20.39 -4.57 4.86
CA VAL A 232 19.89 -3.32 5.46
C VAL A 232 18.95 -3.64 6.62
N VAL A 233 18.07 -4.64 6.44
CA VAL A 233 17.14 -5.08 7.48
C VAL A 233 17.88 -5.68 8.67
N ARG A 234 18.96 -6.45 8.46
CA ARG A 234 19.81 -6.97 9.54
C ARG A 234 20.35 -5.83 10.41
N ARG A 235 20.87 -4.77 9.78
CA ARG A 235 21.32 -3.57 10.51
C ARG A 235 20.16 -2.83 11.19
N SER A 236 18.99 -2.77 10.54
CA SER A 236 17.79 -2.15 11.13
C SER A 236 17.29 -2.91 12.36
N ILE A 237 17.41 -4.24 12.40
CA ILE A 237 17.07 -5.05 13.59
C ILE A 237 17.93 -4.63 14.78
N GLU A 238 19.24 -4.47 14.58
CA GLU A 238 20.16 -4.03 15.63
C GLU A 238 19.73 -2.67 16.20
N LEU A 239 19.43 -1.70 15.32
CA LEU A 239 18.99 -0.37 15.71
C LEU A 239 17.64 -0.37 16.44
N PHE A 240 16.64 -1.13 15.97
CA PHE A 240 15.36 -1.23 16.69
C PHE A 240 15.51 -1.86 18.08
N ASN A 241 16.40 -2.84 18.22
CA ASN A 241 16.69 -3.46 19.52
C ASN A 241 17.30 -2.45 20.52
N GLU A 242 18.08 -1.46 20.06
CA GLU A 242 18.59 -0.37 20.91
C GLU A 242 17.45 0.47 21.54
N TYR A 243 16.28 0.52 20.88
CA TYR A 243 15.07 1.16 21.38
C TYR A 243 14.12 0.21 22.13
N ASN A 244 14.54 -1.03 22.41
CA ASN A 244 13.71 -2.10 23.01
C ASN A 244 12.49 -2.50 22.16
N LEU A 245 12.56 -2.32 20.85
CA LEU A 245 11.55 -2.78 19.91
C LEU A 245 12.00 -4.08 19.25
N ASN A 246 11.24 -5.16 19.41
CA ASN A 246 11.47 -6.43 18.73
C ASN A 246 10.89 -6.37 17.32
N PRO A 247 11.72 -6.50 16.26
CA PRO A 247 11.23 -6.58 14.90
C PRO A 247 10.55 -7.91 14.62
N ILE A 248 9.37 -7.85 14.02
CA ILE A 248 8.63 -9.01 13.50
C ILE A 248 8.41 -8.88 12.01
N PHE A 249 8.30 -10.03 11.36
CA PHE A 249 8.13 -10.17 9.92
C PHE A 249 6.95 -11.06 9.61
N SER A 250 6.34 -10.85 8.45
CA SER A 250 5.35 -11.77 7.88
C SER A 250 5.50 -11.78 6.37
N ARG A 251 4.97 -12.80 5.69
CA ARG A 251 4.90 -12.79 4.22
C ARG A 251 3.75 -11.91 3.71
N ASP A 252 3.91 -11.34 2.53
CA ASP A 252 2.80 -10.80 1.74
C ASP A 252 1.66 -11.83 1.54
N GLY A 253 0.46 -11.35 1.25
CA GLY A 253 -0.72 -12.19 1.04
C GLY A 253 -0.56 -13.09 -0.19
N VAL A 254 -0.72 -14.41 -0.01
CA VAL A 254 -0.53 -15.41 -1.09
C VAL A 254 -1.83 -16.07 -1.58
N TYR A 255 -2.98 -15.66 -1.04
CA TYR A 255 -4.28 -16.25 -1.34
C TYR A 255 -5.42 -15.25 -1.08
N SER A 256 -6.61 -15.51 -1.59
CA SER A 256 -7.69 -14.52 -1.73
C SER A 256 -8.25 -14.01 -0.39
N PHE A 257 -8.13 -14.78 0.70
CA PHE A 257 -8.61 -14.36 2.02
C PHE A 257 -7.81 -13.17 2.59
N GLU A 258 -6.50 -13.13 2.31
CA GLU A 258 -5.58 -12.07 2.69
C GLU A 258 -5.58 -10.89 1.69
N GLY A 259 -6.31 -11.03 0.58
CA GLY A 259 -6.54 -9.95 -0.38
C GLY A 259 -5.45 -9.78 -1.45
N GLY A 260 -4.70 -10.86 -1.73
CA GLY A 260 -3.65 -10.92 -2.77
C GLY A 260 -2.35 -10.20 -2.39
N ALA A 261 -1.36 -10.25 -3.29
CA ALA A 261 -0.08 -9.56 -3.13
C ALA A 261 -0.28 -8.05 -3.23
N ARG A 262 0.13 -7.31 -2.19
CA ARG A 262 -0.04 -5.84 -2.09
C ARG A 262 1.28 -5.10 -1.91
N SER A 263 2.41 -5.80 -2.06
CA SER A 263 3.74 -5.27 -1.76
C SER A 263 3.83 -4.76 -0.32
N ARG A 264 3.23 -5.53 0.60
CA ARG A 264 3.23 -5.32 2.06
C ARG A 264 3.91 -6.51 2.74
N ASN A 265 4.30 -6.34 3.99
CA ASN A 265 5.05 -7.35 4.75
C ASN A 265 6.41 -7.66 4.06
N THR A 266 6.83 -8.94 4.00
CA THR A 266 7.97 -9.37 3.19
C THR A 266 7.48 -9.85 1.82
N TYR A 267 7.87 -9.14 0.76
CA TYR A 267 7.31 -9.29 -0.59
C TYR A 267 8.37 -9.42 -1.69
N LEU A 268 7.94 -9.81 -2.89
CA LEU A 268 8.75 -9.79 -4.11
C LEU A 268 8.39 -8.59 -4.97
N SER A 269 9.36 -8.02 -5.70
CA SER A 269 9.04 -7.12 -6.81
C SER A 269 8.32 -7.94 -7.90
N SER A 270 7.22 -7.43 -8.43
CA SER A 270 6.09 -8.22 -8.98
C SER A 270 6.43 -9.45 -9.86
N MET A 271 5.79 -10.60 -9.58
CA MET A 271 5.96 -11.86 -10.34
C MET A 271 5.29 -11.85 -11.73
N ASN A 272 4.10 -11.25 -11.86
CA ASN A 272 3.35 -11.01 -13.08
C ASN A 272 2.16 -10.11 -12.69
N LYS A 273 2.20 -8.82 -13.06
CA LYS A 273 1.17 -7.84 -12.66
C LYS A 273 -0.21 -8.17 -13.23
N GLN A 274 -0.28 -8.78 -14.41
CA GLN A 274 -1.56 -9.21 -15.01
C GLN A 274 -2.19 -10.34 -14.20
N TRP A 275 -1.41 -11.30 -13.72
CA TRP A 275 -1.90 -12.36 -12.83
C TRP A 275 -2.49 -11.79 -11.54
N ILE A 276 -1.79 -10.86 -10.88
CA ILE A 276 -2.31 -10.20 -9.67
C ILE A 276 -3.60 -9.43 -9.98
N TYR A 277 -3.63 -8.71 -11.10
CA TYR A 277 -4.81 -7.97 -11.56
C TYR A 277 -6.02 -8.88 -11.83
N ASP A 278 -5.80 -10.01 -12.51
CA ASP A 278 -6.85 -10.93 -12.94
C ASP A 278 -7.55 -11.63 -11.76
N HIS A 279 -6.84 -11.80 -10.64
CA HIS A 279 -7.31 -12.46 -9.41
C HIS A 279 -7.65 -11.49 -8.26
N LYS A 280 -7.56 -10.17 -8.47
CA LYS A 280 -7.79 -9.15 -7.42
C LYS A 280 -9.16 -9.25 -6.72
N ASN A 281 -10.15 -9.82 -7.43
CA ASN A 281 -11.54 -9.96 -6.99
C ASN A 281 -11.93 -11.42 -6.66
N ASP A 282 -10.99 -12.35 -6.57
CA ASP A 282 -11.27 -13.77 -6.37
C ASP A 282 -12.05 -14.09 -5.09
N LYS A 283 -11.92 -13.24 -4.05
CA LYS A 283 -12.73 -13.38 -2.84
C LYS A 283 -14.25 -13.37 -3.12
N GLY A 284 -14.67 -12.83 -4.27
CA GLY A 284 -16.05 -12.83 -4.71
C GLY A 284 -16.69 -14.21 -4.82
N TYR A 285 -15.93 -15.29 -5.02
CA TYR A 285 -16.48 -16.66 -5.06
C TYR A 285 -17.13 -17.11 -3.74
N TYR A 286 -16.73 -16.53 -2.60
CA TYR A 286 -17.26 -16.88 -1.27
C TYR A 286 -17.73 -15.67 -0.44
N PHE A 287 -17.66 -14.46 -1.01
CA PHE A 287 -17.98 -13.25 -0.27
C PHE A 287 -19.46 -12.87 -0.39
N ASP A 288 -20.19 -13.07 0.71
CA ASP A 288 -21.56 -12.61 0.88
C ASP A 288 -21.79 -11.90 2.24
N LYS A 289 -23.03 -11.47 2.49
CA LYS A 289 -23.41 -10.83 3.75
C LYS A 289 -23.13 -11.70 4.98
N ARG A 290 -23.35 -13.00 4.89
CA ARG A 290 -23.17 -13.92 6.02
C ARG A 290 -21.69 -14.11 6.33
N PHE A 291 -20.89 -14.36 5.30
CA PHE A 291 -19.46 -14.52 5.43
C PHE A 291 -18.76 -13.27 5.97
N TYR A 292 -19.11 -12.06 5.47
CA TYR A 292 -18.47 -10.85 6.00
C TYR A 292 -18.78 -10.66 7.49
N ASN A 293 -20.02 -10.90 7.95
CA ASN A 293 -20.37 -10.74 9.37
C ASN A 293 -19.59 -11.74 10.22
N ARG A 294 -19.49 -12.99 9.76
CA ARG A 294 -18.69 -14.02 10.42
C ARG A 294 -17.22 -13.62 10.53
N ARG A 295 -16.65 -13.03 9.47
CA ARG A 295 -15.27 -12.54 9.48
C ARG A 295 -15.07 -11.39 10.47
N LEU A 296 -16.01 -10.46 10.59
CA LEU A 296 -15.94 -9.38 11.60
C LEU A 296 -15.95 -9.95 13.02
N GLU A 297 -16.81 -10.93 13.31
CA GLU A 297 -16.83 -11.63 14.60
C GLU A 297 -15.48 -12.31 14.90
N ALA A 298 -14.91 -13.02 13.92
CA ALA A 298 -13.62 -13.68 14.07
C ALA A 298 -12.46 -12.69 14.30
N ILE A 299 -12.48 -11.51 13.66
CA ILE A 299 -11.45 -10.46 13.85
C ILE A 299 -11.51 -9.97 15.30
N GLU A 300 -12.72 -9.65 15.77
CA GLU A 300 -12.97 -9.19 17.13
C GLU A 300 -12.52 -10.23 18.17
N GLU A 301 -12.82 -11.51 17.95
CA GLU A 301 -12.39 -12.60 18.84
C GLU A 301 -10.86 -12.79 18.86
N ALA A 302 -10.21 -12.73 17.70
CA ALA A 302 -8.76 -12.83 17.60
C ALA A 302 -8.05 -11.67 18.32
N PHE A 303 -8.53 -10.44 18.16
CA PHE A 303 -7.97 -9.30 18.90
C PHE A 303 -8.22 -9.39 20.41
N LYS A 304 -9.39 -9.87 20.86
CA LYS A 304 -9.64 -10.15 22.29
C LYS A 304 -8.64 -11.16 22.85
N LYS A 305 -8.34 -12.21 22.09
CA LYS A 305 -7.36 -13.24 22.46
C LYS A 305 -5.94 -12.65 22.59
N TYR A 306 -5.58 -11.67 21.76
CA TYR A 306 -4.23 -11.10 21.67
C TYR A 306 -4.13 -9.65 22.17
N SER A 307 -5.06 -9.20 23.01
CA SER A 307 -5.19 -7.79 23.41
C SER A 307 -3.95 -7.24 24.13
N GLU A 308 -3.24 -8.08 24.89
CA GLU A 308 -2.03 -7.69 25.60
C GLU A 308 -0.83 -7.50 24.67
N GLN A 309 -0.79 -8.22 23.55
CA GLN A 309 0.22 -8.04 22.51
C GLN A 309 -0.13 -6.85 21.61
N ALA A 310 -1.41 -6.64 21.30
CA ALA A 310 -1.88 -5.47 20.56
C ALA A 310 -1.44 -4.15 21.21
N LYS A 311 -1.52 -4.03 22.53
CA LYS A 311 -1.04 -2.84 23.27
C LYS A 311 0.46 -2.56 23.10
N LYS A 312 1.26 -3.59 22.82
CA LYS A 312 2.72 -3.51 22.64
C LYS A 312 3.13 -3.17 21.21
N PHE A 313 2.18 -3.16 20.27
CA PHE A 313 2.42 -2.86 18.88
C PHE A 313 2.87 -1.40 18.71
N ALA A 314 4.09 -1.24 18.18
CA ALA A 314 4.73 0.04 17.95
C ALA A 314 4.41 0.61 16.56
N GLY A 315 3.85 -0.21 15.67
CA GLY A 315 3.50 0.18 14.31
C GLY A 315 4.36 -0.46 13.22
N PRO A 316 4.02 -0.19 11.95
CA PRO A 316 4.75 -0.71 10.79
C PRO A 316 5.94 0.18 10.43
N ALA A 317 7.03 -0.45 10.03
CA ALA A 317 8.15 0.19 9.34
C ALA A 317 8.27 -0.49 7.97
N LEU A 318 8.15 0.28 6.88
CA LEU A 318 8.03 -0.21 5.51
C LEU A 318 9.16 0.33 4.62
N ILE A 319 9.86 -0.59 3.96
CA ILE A 319 10.71 -0.30 2.82
C ILE A 319 9.90 -0.59 1.55
N GLN A 320 9.65 0.44 0.75
CA GLN A 320 9.02 0.37 -0.56
C GLN A 320 10.04 0.35 -1.69
N THR A 321 9.59 -0.11 -2.85
CA THR A 321 10.38 -0.11 -4.08
C THR A 321 9.67 0.63 -5.19
N PHE A 322 10.45 1.13 -6.14
CA PHE A 322 9.94 1.84 -7.32
C PHE A 322 10.84 1.64 -8.54
N GLY A 323 10.40 2.03 -9.73
CA GLY A 323 11.16 1.80 -10.96
C GLY A 323 10.71 0.60 -11.79
N GLU A 324 9.68 -0.12 -11.34
CA GLU A 324 9.06 -1.20 -12.11
C GLU A 324 8.62 -0.72 -13.51
N LYS A 325 8.51 -1.66 -14.46
CA LYS A 325 7.92 -1.34 -15.77
C LYS A 325 6.46 -0.90 -15.62
N GLU A 326 6.08 0.05 -16.46
CA GLU A 326 4.70 0.47 -16.63
C GLU A 326 3.80 -0.73 -16.92
N PHE A 327 2.66 -0.76 -16.26
CA PHE A 327 1.69 -1.84 -16.39
C PHE A 327 0.35 -1.27 -16.82
N ASN A 328 -0.06 -1.65 -18.03
CA ASN A 328 -1.38 -1.36 -18.57
C ASN A 328 -2.18 -2.66 -18.53
N PRO A 329 -3.09 -2.84 -17.56
CA PRO A 329 -3.84 -4.09 -17.42
C PRO A 329 -4.75 -4.33 -18.62
N VAL A 330 -4.87 -5.60 -19.01
CA VAL A 330 -5.89 -6.04 -19.97
C VAL A 330 -7.07 -6.60 -19.20
N ASN A 331 -8.28 -6.07 -19.43
CA ASN A 331 -9.50 -6.60 -18.82
C ASN A 331 -9.85 -7.96 -19.43
N LYS A 332 -9.75 -9.02 -18.62
CA LYS A 332 -10.12 -10.38 -19.01
C LYS A 332 -11.56 -10.70 -18.66
N LYS A 333 -12.26 -11.35 -19.59
CA LYS A 333 -13.67 -11.71 -19.40
C LYS A 333 -13.86 -12.79 -18.35
N GLY A 334 -12.85 -13.65 -18.18
CA GLY A 334 -12.87 -14.72 -17.19
C GLY A 334 -12.53 -14.30 -15.77
N SER A 335 -12.00 -13.10 -15.57
CA SER A 335 -11.72 -12.58 -14.22
C SER A 335 -13.00 -12.29 -13.47
N TYR A 336 -13.01 -12.60 -12.16
CA TYR A 336 -14.20 -12.39 -11.35
C TYR A 336 -14.52 -10.89 -11.21
N GLN A 337 -15.79 -10.53 -11.39
CA GLN A 337 -16.28 -9.18 -11.18
C GLN A 337 -17.27 -9.17 -10.02
N PHE A 338 -17.10 -8.24 -9.09
CA PHE A 338 -18.07 -8.11 -8.00
C PHE A 338 -19.41 -7.65 -8.54
N THR A 339 -20.46 -8.27 -8.02
CA THR A 339 -21.82 -7.75 -8.15
C THR A 339 -21.96 -6.44 -7.36
N ASP A 340 -22.96 -5.62 -7.69
CA ASP A 340 -23.29 -4.40 -6.94
C ASP A 340 -23.49 -4.64 -5.43
N LYS A 341 -24.03 -5.81 -5.08
CA LYS A 341 -24.20 -6.22 -3.68
C LYS A 341 -22.87 -6.50 -3.01
N GLN A 342 -21.97 -7.23 -3.68
CA GLN A 342 -20.63 -7.51 -3.16
C GLN A 342 -19.80 -6.24 -3.02
N ASN A 343 -19.94 -5.28 -3.94
CA ASN A 343 -19.32 -3.95 -3.82
C ASN A 343 -19.74 -3.26 -2.52
N LYS A 344 -21.05 -3.14 -2.28
CA LYS A 344 -21.60 -2.53 -1.07
C LYS A 344 -21.15 -3.27 0.20
N TRP A 345 -21.16 -4.59 0.20
CA TRP A 345 -20.69 -5.38 1.34
C TRP A 345 -19.20 -5.25 1.57
N ASN A 346 -18.39 -5.09 0.52
CA ASN A 346 -16.95 -4.93 0.65
C ASN A 346 -16.60 -3.60 1.30
N VAL A 347 -17.24 -2.51 0.84
CA VAL A 347 -17.08 -1.18 1.45
C VAL A 347 -17.53 -1.18 2.90
N GLU A 348 -18.72 -1.75 3.19
CA GLU A 348 -19.24 -1.87 4.57
C GLU A 348 -18.31 -2.72 5.47
N TYR A 349 -17.78 -3.82 4.94
CA TYR A 349 -16.84 -4.69 5.65
C TYR A 349 -15.53 -3.96 5.98
N LEU A 350 -14.93 -3.25 5.01
CA LEU A 350 -13.67 -2.52 5.22
C LEU A 350 -13.84 -1.43 6.28
N SER A 351 -14.92 -0.66 6.21
CA SER A 351 -15.25 0.35 7.22
C SER A 351 -15.37 -0.26 8.63
N LYS A 352 -16.16 -1.33 8.78
CA LYS A 352 -16.33 -1.99 10.09
C LYS A 352 -15.05 -2.65 10.59
N ALA A 353 -14.28 -3.29 9.71
CA ALA A 353 -13.00 -3.89 10.07
C ALA A 353 -11.98 -2.82 10.50
N GLY A 354 -11.96 -1.65 9.85
CA GLY A 354 -11.15 -0.49 10.24
C GLY A 354 -11.46 -0.02 11.66
N VAL A 355 -12.74 0.12 12.00
CA VAL A 355 -13.17 0.46 13.37
C VAL A 355 -12.72 -0.58 14.39
N ILE A 356 -12.90 -1.88 14.10
CA ILE A 356 -12.43 -2.96 15.00
C ILE A 356 -10.92 -2.88 15.17
N ASN A 357 -10.16 -2.76 14.07
CA ASN A 357 -8.70 -2.64 14.12
C ASN A 357 -8.27 -1.47 15.00
N ASN A 358 -8.86 -0.28 14.83
CA ASN A 358 -8.51 0.90 15.62
C ASN A 358 -8.86 0.73 17.11
N ASN A 359 -9.90 -0.03 17.46
CA ASN A 359 -10.22 -0.30 18.87
C ASN A 359 -9.13 -1.10 19.61
N TYR A 360 -8.38 -1.95 18.88
CA TYR A 360 -7.33 -2.80 19.46
C TYR A 360 -5.91 -2.35 19.15
N LEU A 361 -5.74 -1.64 18.04
CA LEU A 361 -4.52 -0.99 17.59
C LEU A 361 -4.84 0.49 17.35
N PRO A 362 -5.01 1.30 18.42
CA PRO A 362 -5.37 2.70 18.28
C PRO A 362 -4.28 3.46 17.51
N ARG A 363 -4.68 4.15 16.45
CA ARG A 363 -3.76 4.87 15.55
C ARG A 363 -2.93 5.93 16.30
N ASP A 364 -3.56 6.55 17.30
CA ASP A 364 -2.99 7.54 18.23
C ASP A 364 -1.95 6.98 19.20
N GLU A 365 -1.84 5.65 19.32
CA GLU A 365 -0.87 5.03 20.21
C GLU A 365 0.43 4.56 19.53
N TYR A 366 0.48 4.50 18.19
CA TYR A 366 1.65 3.99 17.46
C TYR A 366 2.12 4.90 16.32
N SER A 367 3.36 4.71 15.86
CA SER A 367 3.95 5.46 14.74
C SER A 367 4.19 4.55 13.54
N PHE A 368 4.57 5.10 12.40
CA PHE A 368 5.01 4.31 11.26
C PHE A 368 6.22 4.95 10.59
N THR A 369 6.85 4.21 9.68
CA THR A 369 7.80 4.80 8.74
C THR A 369 7.69 4.16 7.40
N ILE A 370 7.88 4.96 6.36
CA ILE A 370 7.96 4.51 4.99
C ILE A 370 9.14 5.18 4.30
N ILE A 371 9.94 4.38 3.58
CA ILE A 371 11.09 4.83 2.79
C ILE A 371 11.12 4.06 1.48
N ALA A 372 11.50 4.70 0.38
CA ALA A 372 11.53 4.06 -0.93
C ALA A 372 12.92 4.03 -1.58
N PHE A 373 13.15 2.99 -2.38
CA PHE A 373 14.39 2.79 -3.16
C PHE A 373 14.07 2.27 -4.57
N PRO A 374 14.87 2.61 -5.59
CA PRO A 374 14.68 2.08 -6.92
C PRO A 374 15.04 0.59 -6.97
N ILE A 375 14.48 -0.12 -7.95
CA ILE A 375 14.85 -1.50 -8.28
C ILE A 375 15.57 -1.59 -9.63
N PRO A 376 16.38 -2.64 -9.87
CA PRO A 376 17.12 -2.82 -11.12
C PRO A 376 16.28 -2.76 -12.40
N GLU A 377 14.99 -3.05 -12.33
CA GLU A 377 14.09 -2.92 -13.49
C GLU A 377 13.99 -1.48 -14.05
N ILE A 378 14.40 -0.47 -13.28
CA ILE A 378 14.33 0.94 -13.68
C ILE A 378 15.15 1.27 -14.93
N GLY A 379 16.23 0.52 -15.20
CA GLY A 379 17.09 0.66 -16.37
C GLY A 379 18.25 -0.35 -16.37
N ASP A 380 19.34 -0.03 -17.06
CA ASP A 380 20.55 -0.84 -16.98
C ASP A 380 21.27 -0.69 -15.62
N ASP A 381 22.32 -1.48 -15.40
CA ASP A 381 23.02 -1.53 -14.12
C ASP A 381 23.70 -0.18 -13.75
N GLU A 382 24.11 0.64 -14.73
CA GLU A 382 24.70 1.96 -14.48
C GLU A 382 23.62 2.96 -14.10
N PHE A 383 22.54 3.00 -14.89
CA PHE A 383 21.39 3.86 -14.64
C PHE A 383 20.72 3.56 -13.30
N PHE A 384 20.53 2.28 -12.96
CA PHE A 384 20.02 1.85 -11.65
C PHE A 384 20.87 2.42 -10.50
N ARG A 385 22.20 2.35 -10.61
CA ARG A 385 23.12 2.87 -9.58
C ARG A 385 23.03 4.39 -9.48
N THR A 386 22.95 5.10 -10.61
CA THR A 386 22.77 6.55 -10.63
C THR A 386 21.47 6.96 -9.92
N VAL A 387 20.35 6.32 -10.24
CA VAL A 387 19.08 6.62 -9.57
C VAL A 387 19.11 6.22 -8.10
N PHE A 388 19.78 5.11 -7.75
CA PHE A 388 19.96 4.69 -6.36
C PHE A 388 20.74 5.74 -5.54
N ASP A 389 21.85 6.23 -6.07
CA ASP A 389 22.66 7.26 -5.41
C ASP A 389 21.89 8.58 -5.25
N LYS A 390 21.10 8.98 -6.26
CA LYS A 390 20.20 10.14 -6.16
C LYS A 390 19.07 9.94 -5.15
N THR A 391 18.54 8.72 -5.06
CA THR A 391 17.53 8.39 -4.04
C THR A 391 18.14 8.45 -2.63
N MET A 392 19.39 8.01 -2.46
CA MET A 392 20.12 8.16 -1.20
C MET A 392 20.34 9.63 -0.81
N GLU A 393 20.59 10.52 -1.78
CA GLU A 393 20.67 11.96 -1.58
C GLU A 393 19.32 12.51 -1.09
N ILE A 394 18.25 12.22 -1.81
CA ILE A 394 16.88 12.69 -1.50
C ILE A 394 16.40 12.18 -0.13
N ASN A 395 16.64 10.92 0.21
CA ASN A 395 16.24 10.35 1.50
C ASN A 395 17.01 10.95 2.68
N THR A 396 18.12 11.68 2.43
CA THR A 396 18.97 12.26 3.49
C THR A 396 19.13 13.78 3.40
N LEU A 397 18.17 14.45 2.78
CA LEU A 397 18.07 15.91 2.75
C LEU A 397 18.07 16.52 4.16
N ASP A 398 18.59 17.75 4.27
CA ASP A 398 18.72 18.42 5.56
C ASP A 398 17.36 18.85 6.13
N TYR A 399 16.97 18.15 7.18
CA TYR A 399 15.75 18.40 7.95
C TYR A 399 15.58 19.88 8.35
N ASN A 400 16.65 20.52 8.86
CA ASN A 400 16.52 21.87 9.41
C ASN A 400 16.28 22.93 8.34
N SER A 401 16.87 22.76 7.17
CA SER A 401 16.68 23.68 6.04
C SER A 401 15.24 23.62 5.55
N TYR A 402 14.70 22.42 5.31
CA TYR A 402 13.29 22.24 4.91
C TYR A 402 12.32 22.74 5.97
N GLN A 403 12.56 22.45 7.25
CA GLN A 403 11.73 22.95 8.35
C GLN A 403 11.57 24.48 8.31
N ARG A 404 12.66 25.23 8.08
CA ARG A 404 12.61 26.70 8.00
C ARG A 404 11.85 27.19 6.77
N MET A 405 12.10 26.60 5.61
CA MET A 405 11.43 27.00 4.36
C MET A 405 9.93 26.72 4.42
N HIS A 406 9.55 25.54 4.92
CA HIS A 406 8.17 25.18 5.21
C HIS A 406 7.50 26.18 6.16
N GLN A 407 8.19 26.56 7.24
CA GLN A 407 7.64 27.54 8.18
C GLN A 407 7.36 28.89 7.51
N ALA A 408 8.23 29.36 6.61
CA ALA A 408 8.00 30.60 5.88
C ALA A 408 6.74 30.53 4.99
N ILE A 409 6.49 29.38 4.35
CA ILE A 409 5.27 29.11 3.58
C ILE A 409 4.05 29.08 4.51
N ILE A 410 4.11 28.31 5.59
CA ILE A 410 3.03 28.16 6.58
C ILE A 410 2.66 29.51 7.19
N ASP A 411 3.62 30.36 7.51
CA ASP A 411 3.37 31.69 8.09
C ASP A 411 2.58 32.62 7.15
N ILE A 412 2.60 32.37 5.83
CA ILE A 412 1.72 33.05 4.87
C ILE A 412 0.36 32.37 4.81
N LEU A 413 0.34 31.04 4.69
CA LEU A 413 -0.89 30.25 4.59
C LEU A 413 -1.79 30.38 5.83
N ASP A 414 -1.22 30.48 7.03
CA ASP A 414 -1.94 30.70 8.30
C ASP A 414 -2.76 32.01 8.33
N LYS A 415 -2.50 32.94 7.40
CA LYS A 415 -3.24 34.21 7.28
C LYS A 415 -4.42 34.13 6.32
N ALA A 416 -4.52 33.06 5.54
CA ALA A 416 -5.47 32.96 4.44
C ALA A 416 -6.84 32.42 4.88
N GLU A 417 -7.88 32.84 4.17
CA GLU A 417 -9.22 32.23 4.22
C GLU A 417 -9.31 31.05 3.25
N CYS A 418 -8.68 31.18 2.07
CA CYS A 418 -8.59 30.10 1.10
C CYS A 418 -7.29 30.14 0.31
N VAL A 419 -6.96 29.02 -0.35
CA VAL A 419 -5.86 28.91 -1.30
C VAL A 419 -6.43 28.72 -2.70
N HIS A 420 -5.93 29.49 -3.66
CA HIS A 420 -6.30 29.35 -5.07
C HIS A 420 -5.14 28.71 -5.84
N VAL A 421 -5.43 27.64 -6.56
CA VAL A 421 -4.47 26.88 -7.37
C VAL A 421 -4.92 26.91 -8.82
N LEU A 422 -4.03 27.38 -9.69
CA LEU A 422 -4.31 27.57 -11.12
C LEU A 422 -3.24 26.90 -11.98
N GLY A 423 -3.67 26.10 -12.95
CA GLY A 423 -2.82 25.47 -13.96
C GLY A 423 -2.53 26.38 -15.17
N HIS A 424 -1.56 25.97 -15.98
CA HIS A 424 -1.28 26.55 -17.31
C HIS A 424 -0.81 25.47 -18.30
N ASN A 425 -0.34 25.89 -19.48
CA ASN A 425 0.22 24.99 -20.49
C ASN A 425 -0.76 23.88 -20.94
N GLY A 426 -2.07 24.19 -20.94
CA GLY A 426 -3.12 23.23 -21.29
C GLY A 426 -3.70 22.46 -20.10
N ASN A 427 -3.07 22.53 -18.93
CA ASN A 427 -3.63 22.05 -17.68
C ASN A 427 -4.88 22.88 -17.30
N LYS A 428 -5.97 22.19 -16.97
CA LYS A 428 -7.30 22.77 -16.71
C LYS A 428 -7.56 23.06 -15.22
N THR A 429 -6.56 22.92 -14.36
CA THR A 429 -6.72 23.12 -12.91
C THR A 429 -7.11 24.55 -12.60
N ASP A 430 -8.20 24.72 -11.86
CA ASP A 430 -8.68 25.96 -11.27
C ASP A 430 -9.50 25.54 -10.05
N ILE A 431 -8.88 25.58 -8.88
CA ILE A 431 -9.50 25.10 -7.63
C ILE A 431 -9.22 26.05 -6.49
N THR A 432 -10.27 26.34 -5.73
CA THR A 432 -10.20 27.10 -4.47
C THR A 432 -10.38 26.14 -3.31
N VAL A 433 -9.40 26.11 -2.40
CA VAL A 433 -9.38 25.29 -1.18
C VAL A 433 -9.67 26.17 0.02
N ASN A 434 -10.79 25.92 0.69
CA ASN A 434 -11.20 26.70 1.85
C ASN A 434 -10.48 26.21 3.13
N LEU A 435 -10.05 27.14 3.97
CA LEU A 435 -9.25 26.84 5.16
C LEU A 435 -10.04 27.06 6.45
N HIS A 436 -9.56 26.45 7.54
CA HIS A 436 -10.07 26.74 8.88
C HIS A 436 -9.66 28.14 9.33
N THR A 437 -10.40 28.70 10.29
CA THR A 437 -10.06 30.00 10.89
C THR A 437 -9.25 29.82 12.18
N LEU A 438 -8.09 30.46 12.27
CA LEU A 438 -7.31 30.53 13.51
C LEU A 438 -7.99 31.44 14.54
N ASN A 439 -8.04 31.00 15.79
CA ASN A 439 -8.52 31.83 16.91
C ASN A 439 -7.36 32.53 17.62
N ASP A 440 -6.24 31.81 17.81
CA ASP A 440 -5.01 32.35 18.40
C ASP A 440 -3.79 32.02 17.51
N PRO A 441 -3.47 32.87 16.52
CA PRO A 441 -2.34 32.66 15.61
C PRO A 441 -0.95 32.58 16.29
N SER A 442 -0.86 32.94 17.58
CA SER A 442 0.38 32.79 18.36
C SER A 442 0.59 31.37 18.89
N LYS A 443 -0.45 30.53 18.85
CA LYS A 443 -0.45 29.15 19.38
C LYS A 443 -1.03 28.12 18.43
N GLU A 444 -1.70 28.55 17.38
CA GLU A 444 -2.43 27.69 16.45
C GLU A 444 -1.88 27.88 15.04
N THR A 445 -1.92 26.82 14.25
CA THR A 445 -1.53 26.80 12.83
C THR A 445 -2.49 25.91 12.04
N LEU A 446 -2.65 26.22 10.75
CA LEU A 446 -3.53 25.51 9.84
C LEU A 446 -2.80 24.40 9.08
N PHE A 447 -1.48 24.52 8.92
CA PHE A 447 -0.69 23.59 8.11
C PHE A 447 0.32 22.85 8.98
N GLU A 448 0.49 21.57 8.70
CA GLU A 448 1.55 20.75 9.28
C GLU A 448 2.86 20.96 8.50
N ASN A 449 3.95 21.14 9.25
CA ASN A 449 5.31 21.17 8.71
C ASN A 449 5.84 19.73 8.66
N CYS A 450 5.55 19.01 7.57
CA CYS A 450 5.92 17.61 7.45
C CYS A 450 7.41 17.46 7.08
N VAL A 451 8.20 16.96 8.04
CA VAL A 451 9.66 16.91 7.94
C VAL A 451 10.17 15.50 8.23
N ALA A 452 10.16 14.60 7.24
CA ALA A 452 10.77 13.25 7.24
C ALA A 452 10.81 12.50 8.58
N ASP A 453 9.72 12.59 9.34
CA ASP A 453 9.54 11.95 10.62
C ASP A 453 8.74 10.65 10.48
N VAL A 454 7.90 10.51 9.46
CA VAL A 454 7.24 9.23 9.11
C VAL A 454 7.36 8.88 7.62
N ASN A 455 7.32 9.89 6.75
CA ASN A 455 7.44 9.75 5.30
C ASN A 455 8.83 10.21 4.86
N ILE A 456 9.67 9.31 4.34
CA ILE A 456 11.01 9.63 3.83
C ILE A 456 10.99 9.53 2.31
N PRO A 457 11.31 10.61 1.56
CA PRO A 457 12.04 11.82 1.97
C PRO A 457 11.18 12.97 2.55
N VAL A 458 11.82 14.06 3.01
CA VAL A 458 11.13 15.32 3.35
C VAL A 458 10.43 15.92 2.13
N GLY A 459 9.43 16.76 2.35
CA GLY A 459 9.15 17.82 1.38
C GLY A 459 7.68 18.14 1.13
N GLU A 460 6.89 18.40 2.17
CA GLU A 460 5.55 18.98 2.00
C GLU A 460 5.11 19.81 3.22
N VAL A 461 4.16 20.71 2.97
CA VAL A 461 3.31 21.31 4.00
C VAL A 461 1.86 20.99 3.65
N PHE A 462 1.06 20.53 4.61
CA PHE A 462 -0.29 20.02 4.32
C PHE A 462 -1.33 20.48 5.35
N THR A 463 -2.61 20.42 4.98
CA THR A 463 -3.75 20.75 5.86
C THR A 463 -4.94 19.83 5.56
N SER A 464 -5.80 19.58 6.56
CA SER A 464 -7.15 19.08 6.29
C SER A 464 -8.05 20.28 5.96
N PRO A 465 -8.59 20.41 4.73
CA PRO A 465 -9.35 21.59 4.35
C PRO A 465 -10.78 21.56 4.88
N VAL A 466 -11.41 22.74 4.93
CA VAL A 466 -12.85 22.85 5.11
C VAL A 466 -13.51 22.43 3.79
N LEU A 467 -14.43 21.46 3.83
CA LEU A 467 -15.08 20.97 2.61
C LEU A 467 -15.97 22.06 2.02
N LYS A 468 -16.84 22.65 2.83
CA LYS A 468 -17.76 23.70 2.35
C LYS A 468 -16.99 24.89 1.79
N GLY A 469 -17.32 25.28 0.56
CA GLY A 469 -16.64 26.37 -0.15
C GLY A 469 -15.41 25.93 -0.92
N THR A 470 -14.88 24.71 -0.72
CA THR A 470 -13.83 24.13 -1.55
C THR A 470 -14.42 23.65 -2.89
N ASN A 471 -14.06 24.28 -4.00
CA ASN A 471 -14.68 24.04 -5.30
C ASN A 471 -13.68 24.23 -6.44
N GLY A 472 -13.88 23.48 -7.53
CA GLY A 472 -13.15 23.69 -8.77
C GLY A 472 -12.85 22.40 -9.51
N THR A 473 -11.81 22.45 -10.35
CA THR A 473 -11.35 21.33 -11.16
C THR A 473 -9.88 21.09 -10.88
N LEU A 474 -9.53 19.84 -10.61
CA LEU A 474 -8.15 19.35 -10.64
C LEU A 474 -7.93 18.62 -11.96
N ASN A 475 -6.85 18.94 -12.65
CA ASN A 475 -6.42 18.24 -13.85
C ASN A 475 -4.94 17.86 -13.73
N VAL A 476 -4.65 16.59 -14.02
CA VAL A 476 -3.27 16.09 -14.11
C VAL A 476 -3.10 15.38 -15.44
N SER A 477 -2.17 15.88 -16.26
CA SER A 477 -1.95 15.41 -17.62
C SER A 477 -1.57 13.92 -17.66
N HIS A 478 -0.77 13.47 -16.71
CA HIS A 478 -0.34 12.08 -16.57
C HIS A 478 0.06 11.79 -15.11
N VAL A 479 -0.50 10.73 -14.53
CA VAL A 479 -0.22 10.34 -13.13
C VAL A 479 -0.32 8.83 -12.92
N PHE A 480 0.45 8.29 -11.97
CA PHE A 480 0.39 6.89 -11.59
C PHE A 480 -0.21 6.76 -10.20
N LEU A 481 -1.38 6.14 -10.11
CA LEU A 481 -2.10 5.93 -8.85
C LEU A 481 -2.36 4.44 -8.69
N ASN A 482 -2.02 3.89 -7.51
CA ASN A 482 -2.28 2.49 -7.18
C ASN A 482 -1.76 1.47 -8.23
N GLY A 483 -0.59 1.76 -8.81
CA GLY A 483 0.06 0.90 -9.80
C GLY A 483 -0.56 0.97 -11.22
N LEU A 484 -1.45 1.94 -11.47
CA LEU A 484 -2.09 2.17 -12.75
C LEU A 484 -1.76 3.58 -13.27
N ALA A 485 -1.51 3.70 -14.57
CA ALA A 485 -1.32 4.98 -15.24
C ALA A 485 -2.68 5.62 -15.58
N TYR A 486 -2.81 6.93 -15.40
CA TYR A 486 -3.96 7.74 -15.81
C TYR A 486 -3.51 8.84 -16.76
N ASN A 487 -4.24 9.00 -17.86
CA ASN A 487 -3.99 10.03 -18.87
C ASN A 487 -5.10 11.09 -18.83
N ASP A 488 -4.74 12.38 -18.77
CA ASP A 488 -5.65 13.52 -18.62
C ASP A 488 -6.71 13.28 -17.53
N LEU A 489 -6.25 12.96 -16.31
CA LEU A 489 -7.14 12.76 -15.17
C LEU A 489 -7.77 14.10 -14.79
N ILE A 490 -9.10 14.14 -14.71
CA ILE A 490 -9.88 15.31 -14.31
C ILE A 490 -10.80 14.90 -13.16
N ILE A 491 -10.77 15.68 -12.08
CA ILE A 491 -11.65 15.52 -10.93
C ILE A 491 -12.33 16.86 -10.65
N GLU A 492 -13.66 16.87 -10.68
CA GLU A 492 -14.47 18.05 -10.36
C GLU A 492 -14.92 17.99 -8.90
N VAL A 493 -14.67 19.08 -8.16
CA VAL A 493 -14.94 19.16 -6.73
C VAL A 493 -15.99 20.22 -6.46
N LYS A 494 -16.99 19.84 -5.66
CA LYS A 494 -18.03 20.73 -5.17
C LYS A 494 -18.21 20.58 -3.67
N ASP A 495 -18.08 21.69 -2.94
CA ASP A 495 -18.09 21.72 -1.48
C ASP A 495 -17.22 20.60 -0.89
N GLY A 496 -16.00 20.48 -1.42
CA GLY A 496 -14.97 19.54 -0.96
C GLY A 496 -15.24 18.08 -1.33
N MET A 497 -16.32 17.76 -2.05
CA MET A 497 -16.67 16.40 -2.48
C MET A 497 -16.45 16.22 -3.98
N ILE A 498 -15.98 15.03 -4.39
CA ILE A 498 -15.95 14.65 -5.81
C ILE A 498 -17.38 14.69 -6.38
N SER A 499 -17.56 15.41 -7.49
CA SER A 499 -18.85 15.59 -8.15
C SER A 499 -18.92 14.99 -9.56
N ASP A 500 -17.78 14.95 -10.27
CA ASP A 500 -17.59 14.17 -11.49
C ASP A 500 -16.09 13.87 -11.69
N TYR A 501 -15.78 12.93 -12.58
CA TYR A 501 -14.42 12.55 -12.93
C TYR A 501 -14.34 11.95 -14.34
N SER A 502 -13.18 12.10 -14.96
CA SER A 502 -12.88 11.49 -16.27
C SER A 502 -11.37 11.26 -16.45
N CYS A 503 -11.03 10.39 -17.40
CA CYS A 503 -9.67 10.23 -17.93
C CYS A 503 -9.75 9.78 -19.39
N SER A 504 -8.60 9.66 -20.05
CA SER A 504 -8.46 9.33 -21.48
C SER A 504 -7.74 8.00 -21.73
N ASN A 505 -7.83 7.06 -20.79
CA ASN A 505 -7.15 5.77 -20.84
C ASN A 505 -7.72 4.79 -21.89
N PHE A 506 -9.02 4.88 -22.17
CA PHE A 506 -9.73 4.01 -23.10
C PHE A 506 -10.55 4.86 -24.09
N GLU A 507 -10.90 4.26 -25.23
CA GLU A 507 -11.82 4.90 -26.19
C GLU A 507 -13.26 5.00 -25.62
N ASP A 508 -13.63 4.07 -24.74
CA ASP A 508 -14.92 4.05 -24.06
C ASP A 508 -14.85 4.86 -22.75
N GLU A 509 -15.67 5.90 -22.66
CA GLU A 509 -15.79 6.77 -21.49
C GLU A 509 -16.28 5.99 -20.26
N ASP A 510 -17.18 5.01 -20.44
CA ASP A 510 -17.69 4.19 -19.33
C ASP A 510 -16.60 3.30 -18.75
N GLU A 511 -15.63 2.86 -19.56
CA GLU A 511 -14.46 2.12 -19.08
C GLU A 511 -13.50 3.02 -18.30
N CYS A 512 -13.28 4.26 -18.77
CA CYS A 512 -12.50 5.27 -18.07
C CYS A 512 -13.10 5.59 -16.70
N LYS A 513 -14.41 5.85 -16.63
CA LYS A 513 -15.11 6.12 -15.36
C LYS A 513 -15.06 4.91 -14.43
N ARG A 514 -15.22 3.69 -14.95
CA ARG A 514 -15.12 2.47 -14.13
C ARG A 514 -13.72 2.28 -13.54
N MET A 515 -12.67 2.58 -14.30
CA MET A 515 -11.29 2.51 -13.79
C MET A 515 -11.08 3.46 -12.61
N ILE A 516 -11.54 4.71 -12.71
CA ILE A 516 -11.46 5.69 -11.61
C ILE A 516 -12.32 5.26 -10.43
N TYR A 517 -13.56 4.83 -10.67
CA TYR A 517 -14.47 4.34 -9.62
C TYR A 517 -13.86 3.19 -8.80
N GLU A 518 -13.24 2.22 -9.47
CA GLU A 518 -12.67 1.05 -8.81
C GLU A 518 -11.37 1.33 -8.06
N ASN A 519 -10.50 2.21 -8.60
CA ASN A 519 -9.11 2.31 -8.17
C ASN A 519 -8.73 3.66 -7.55
N VAL A 520 -9.53 4.71 -7.73
CA VAL A 520 -9.36 6.03 -7.08
C VAL A 520 -10.45 6.25 -6.04
N LEU A 521 -11.72 5.96 -6.38
CA LEU A 521 -12.83 6.09 -5.44
C LEU A 521 -13.01 4.86 -4.54
N TYR A 522 -12.25 3.78 -4.75
CA TYR A 522 -12.38 2.51 -4.00
C TYR A 522 -13.82 1.98 -3.94
N ARG A 523 -14.60 2.22 -5.01
CA ARG A 523 -16.01 1.87 -5.15
C ARG A 523 -16.95 2.61 -4.19
N HIS A 524 -16.55 3.78 -3.70
CA HIS A 524 -17.42 4.76 -3.07
C HIS A 524 -18.12 5.62 -4.14
N ASP A 525 -19.33 6.09 -3.83
CA ASP A 525 -20.07 6.97 -4.75
C ASP A 525 -19.40 8.35 -4.89
N THR A 526 -18.73 8.80 -3.83
CA THR A 526 -17.96 10.06 -3.75
C THR A 526 -16.94 9.95 -2.63
N LEU A 527 -15.87 10.76 -2.70
CA LEU A 527 -14.90 10.98 -1.63
C LEU A 527 -14.76 12.48 -1.32
N PRO A 528 -14.45 12.86 -0.07
CA PRO A 528 -14.06 14.23 0.26
C PRO A 528 -12.59 14.50 -0.11
N ILE A 529 -12.20 15.78 -0.19
CA ILE A 529 -10.80 16.17 -0.07
C ILE A 529 -10.39 16.02 1.39
N GLY A 530 -9.55 15.02 1.66
CA GLY A 530 -8.97 14.76 2.98
C GLY A 530 -7.76 15.65 3.27
N GLU A 531 -7.01 16.03 2.23
CA GLU A 531 -5.77 16.80 2.34
C GLU A 531 -5.62 17.76 1.16
N PHE A 532 -5.11 18.96 1.45
CA PHE A 532 -4.43 19.80 0.48
C PHE A 532 -3.00 20.06 0.94
N ALA A 533 -2.05 19.96 0.02
CA ALA A 533 -0.64 20.11 0.34
C ALA A 533 0.16 20.76 -0.79
N ILE A 534 1.31 21.32 -0.40
CA ILE A 534 2.31 21.88 -1.29
C ILE A 534 3.59 21.07 -1.11
N GLY A 535 3.89 20.20 -2.06
CA GLY A 535 5.18 19.53 -2.15
C GLY A 535 6.30 20.53 -2.41
N THR A 536 7.44 20.33 -1.76
CA THR A 536 8.62 21.23 -1.79
C THR A 536 9.91 20.51 -2.20
N ASN A 537 9.87 19.21 -2.46
CA ASN A 537 11.06 18.45 -2.84
C ASN A 537 11.38 18.61 -4.33
N THR A 538 11.88 19.79 -4.68
CA THR A 538 12.25 20.15 -6.06
C THR A 538 13.45 19.34 -6.56
N LEU A 539 14.28 18.79 -5.67
CA LEU A 539 15.34 17.85 -6.06
C LEU A 539 14.77 16.51 -6.55
N ALA A 540 13.75 15.96 -5.86
CA ALA A 540 13.05 14.77 -6.32
C ALA A 540 12.30 15.03 -7.64
N TYR A 541 11.70 16.21 -7.78
CA TYR A 541 11.10 16.64 -9.05
C TYR A 541 12.14 16.70 -10.19
N LYS A 542 13.30 17.34 -9.96
CA LYS A 542 14.41 17.41 -10.92
C LYS A 542 14.92 16.02 -11.28
N MET A 543 15.11 15.13 -10.29
CA MET A 543 15.51 13.74 -10.52
C MET A 543 14.50 13.03 -11.42
N GLY A 544 13.20 13.16 -11.13
CA GLY A 544 12.13 12.62 -11.94
C GLY A 544 12.28 13.04 -13.41
N ARG A 545 12.37 14.35 -13.66
CA ARG A 545 12.47 14.96 -14.99
C ARG A 545 13.76 14.64 -15.73
N GLU A 546 14.91 14.73 -15.06
CA GLU A 546 16.23 14.51 -15.66
C GLU A 546 16.41 13.06 -16.14
N TYR A 547 15.90 12.10 -15.36
CA TYR A 547 16.01 10.68 -15.69
C TYR A 547 14.76 10.11 -16.39
N ASN A 548 13.71 10.93 -16.58
CA ASN A 548 12.43 10.52 -17.15
C ASN A 548 11.84 9.30 -16.41
N ILE A 549 11.73 9.44 -15.08
CA ILE A 549 11.25 8.40 -14.15
C ILE A 549 10.11 8.88 -13.26
N GLU A 550 9.52 10.06 -13.51
CA GLU A 550 8.38 10.60 -12.74
C GLU A 550 7.25 9.59 -12.63
N ALA A 551 6.93 8.98 -13.77
CA ALA A 551 5.98 7.90 -13.93
C ALA A 551 6.22 6.67 -13.03
N LYS A 552 7.46 6.50 -12.60
CA LYS A 552 7.92 5.33 -11.84
C LYS A 552 8.14 5.64 -10.37
N LEU A 553 8.02 6.90 -9.95
CA LEU A 553 8.16 7.27 -8.54
C LEU A 553 6.95 6.76 -7.76
N PRO A 554 7.15 6.25 -6.52
CA PRO A 554 6.04 5.89 -5.66
C PRO A 554 5.33 7.17 -5.20
N ILE A 555 4.04 7.07 -4.84
CA ILE A 555 3.25 8.21 -4.34
C ILE A 555 4.01 8.95 -3.21
N LEU A 556 4.63 8.20 -2.29
CA LEU A 556 5.50 8.71 -1.23
C LEU A 556 6.52 9.77 -1.69
N ILE A 557 7.12 9.61 -2.87
CA ILE A 557 8.06 10.59 -3.43
C ILE A 557 7.30 11.57 -4.32
N ALA A 558 6.36 11.09 -5.13
CA ALA A 558 5.64 11.90 -6.11
C ALA A 558 4.82 13.03 -5.48
N GLU A 559 4.15 12.79 -4.34
CA GLU A 559 3.41 13.81 -3.57
C GLU A 559 4.28 15.03 -3.21
N LYS A 560 5.58 14.81 -2.99
CA LYS A 560 6.53 15.87 -2.63
C LYS A 560 7.01 16.71 -3.82
N THR A 561 6.58 16.39 -5.04
CA THR A 561 7.09 17.00 -6.29
C THR A 561 6.17 18.05 -6.91
N GLY A 562 5.18 18.54 -6.17
CA GLY A 562 4.28 19.61 -6.57
C GLY A 562 3.10 19.74 -5.61
N PRO A 563 2.12 20.63 -5.85
CA PRO A 563 0.89 20.61 -5.07
C PRO A 563 0.10 19.33 -5.31
N HIS A 564 -0.47 18.77 -4.24
CA HIS A 564 -1.31 17.58 -4.32
C HIS A 564 -2.58 17.72 -3.49
N PHE A 565 -3.56 16.89 -3.88
CA PHE A 565 -4.86 16.79 -3.25
C PHE A 565 -5.12 15.33 -2.95
N ALA A 566 -5.38 15.02 -1.68
CA ALA A 566 -5.76 13.66 -1.30
C ALA A 566 -7.28 13.52 -1.28
N PHE A 567 -7.79 12.51 -1.98
CA PHE A 567 -9.21 12.14 -1.93
C PHE A 567 -9.43 10.96 -0.98
N GLY A 568 -10.33 11.12 -0.02
CA GLY A 568 -10.60 10.15 1.03
C GLY A 568 -10.48 10.75 2.44
N ASP A 569 -10.02 9.95 3.39
CA ASP A 569 -9.88 10.34 4.79
C ASP A 569 -8.80 11.42 4.99
N THR A 570 -8.89 12.19 6.08
CA THR A 570 -7.82 13.13 6.46
C THR A 570 -6.55 12.37 6.87
N CYS A 571 -5.39 13.03 6.82
CA CYS A 571 -4.11 12.46 7.31
C CYS A 571 -4.17 12.09 8.79
N TYR A 572 -5.12 12.69 9.52
CA TYR A 572 -5.39 12.44 10.94
C TYR A 572 -6.51 11.43 11.16
N SER A 573 -6.86 10.59 10.18
CA SER A 573 -7.88 9.56 10.36
C SER A 573 -7.65 8.77 11.65
N HIS A 574 -8.64 8.78 12.55
CA HIS A 574 -8.59 8.19 13.90
C HIS A 574 -7.66 8.89 14.92
N GLU A 575 -7.10 10.03 14.58
CA GLU A 575 -6.19 10.85 15.39
C GLU A 575 -6.67 12.32 15.50
N GLU A 576 -7.86 12.67 15.02
CA GLU A 576 -8.34 14.06 14.95
C GLU A 576 -8.43 14.74 16.32
N ASP A 577 -8.73 13.95 17.36
CA ASP A 577 -8.85 14.39 18.74
C ASP A 577 -7.49 14.46 19.48
N VAL A 578 -6.41 14.01 18.84
CA VAL A 578 -5.05 14.07 19.37
C VAL A 578 -4.44 15.41 19.03
N LYS A 579 -3.84 16.08 20.02
CA LYS A 579 -3.18 17.35 19.81
C LYS A 579 -1.82 17.15 19.14
N THR A 580 -1.72 17.52 17.87
CA THR A 580 -0.46 17.55 17.11
C THR A 580 0.10 18.96 17.08
N TYR A 581 1.43 19.07 17.08
CA TYR A 581 2.14 20.34 17.15
C TYR A 581 3.23 20.40 16.12
N ASN A 582 3.37 21.56 15.47
CA ASN A 582 4.50 21.83 14.61
C ASN A 582 5.80 22.01 15.43
N PRO A 583 6.97 21.93 14.77
CA PRO A 583 8.26 22.17 15.41
C PRO A 583 8.41 23.56 16.07
N ASP A 584 7.63 24.56 15.65
CA ASP A 584 7.58 25.89 16.27
C ASP A 584 6.74 25.92 17.58
N GLY A 585 6.08 24.81 17.91
CA GLY A 585 5.26 24.64 19.11
C GLY A 585 3.79 25.02 18.94
N LYS A 586 3.34 25.47 17.76
CA LYS A 586 1.92 25.75 17.50
C LYS A 586 1.13 24.46 17.35
N GLU A 587 -0.08 24.42 17.90
CA GLU A 587 -1.05 23.34 17.73
C GLU A 587 -1.64 23.40 16.32
N ILE A 588 -1.61 22.28 15.60
CA ILE A 588 -2.23 22.16 14.29
C ILE A 588 -3.73 21.94 14.51
N ILE A 589 -4.58 22.89 14.13
CA ILE A 589 -6.03 22.80 14.41
C ILE A 589 -6.83 22.17 13.28
N ALA A 590 -6.29 22.18 12.06
CA ALA A 590 -6.94 21.66 10.86
C ALA A 590 -6.72 20.15 10.72
N ARG A 591 -7.29 19.38 11.66
CA ARG A 591 -7.17 17.90 11.72
C ARG A 591 -8.41 17.16 11.23
N GLU A 592 -9.54 17.84 11.17
CA GLU A 592 -10.83 17.25 10.80
C GLU A 592 -11.54 18.09 9.74
N ASN A 593 -12.45 17.46 9.02
CA ASN A 593 -13.35 18.11 8.07
C ASN A 593 -14.79 17.68 8.35
N GLU A 594 -15.75 18.16 7.55
CA GLU A 594 -17.18 17.89 7.79
C GLU A 594 -17.54 16.40 7.69
N CYS A 595 -16.76 15.59 6.96
CA CYS A 595 -16.94 14.14 6.92
C CYS A 595 -16.36 13.48 8.17
N SER A 596 -15.08 13.72 8.51
CA SER A 596 -14.46 13.07 9.67
C SER A 596 -15.05 13.53 11.01
N ALA A 597 -15.64 14.73 11.08
CA ALA A 597 -16.42 15.22 12.22
C ALA A 597 -17.65 14.32 12.54
N LEU A 598 -18.19 13.61 11.56
CA LEU A 598 -19.30 12.68 11.76
C LEU A 598 -18.93 11.51 12.69
N ARG A 599 -17.65 11.31 13.03
CA ARG A 599 -17.23 10.28 14.01
C ARG A 599 -17.92 10.44 15.37
N ASN A 600 -18.29 11.66 15.72
CA ASN A 600 -18.99 12.00 16.96
C ASN A 600 -20.49 11.65 16.92
N GLU A 601 -21.05 11.42 15.73
CA GLU A 601 -22.47 11.08 15.52
C GLU A 601 -22.65 9.63 15.04
N ASP A 602 -21.91 9.24 14.01
CA ASP A 602 -21.94 7.95 13.32
C ASP A 602 -20.59 7.67 12.66
N ILE A 603 -19.72 6.93 13.37
CA ILE A 603 -18.38 6.56 12.91
C ILE A 603 -18.35 5.86 11.55
N SER A 604 -19.44 5.18 11.18
CA SER A 604 -19.53 4.48 9.88
C SER A 604 -19.62 5.42 8.68
N LYS A 605 -19.86 6.71 8.92
CA LYS A 605 -19.91 7.77 7.90
C LYS A 605 -18.69 8.68 7.90
N ALA A 606 -17.79 8.50 8.86
CA ALA A 606 -16.63 9.37 9.05
C ALA A 606 -15.41 8.91 8.24
N TYR A 607 -15.26 7.59 8.07
CA TYR A 607 -14.04 6.99 7.51
C TYR A 607 -14.33 6.12 6.30
N PHE A 608 -13.69 6.47 5.19
CA PHE A 608 -13.75 5.81 3.89
C PHE A 608 -12.69 4.70 3.77
N ASN A 609 -11.65 4.71 4.61
CA ASN A 609 -10.52 3.78 4.62
C ASN A 609 -9.70 3.83 3.32
N CYS A 610 -9.59 5.02 2.76
CA CYS A 610 -8.76 5.32 1.60
C CYS A 610 -8.24 6.74 1.70
N HIS A 611 -7.09 6.97 1.07
CA HIS A 611 -6.44 8.26 0.93
C HIS A 611 -5.58 8.16 -0.33
N THR A 612 -5.86 8.99 -1.34
CA THR A 612 -5.16 8.94 -2.62
C THR A 612 -4.73 10.31 -3.06
N ASP A 613 -3.42 10.53 -3.01
CA ASP A 613 -2.74 11.75 -3.40
C ASP A 613 -2.65 11.87 -4.92
N VAL A 614 -3.11 13.02 -5.42
CA VAL A 614 -3.05 13.36 -6.84
C VAL A 614 -2.22 14.63 -6.99
N THR A 615 -0.97 14.47 -7.44
CA THR A 615 0.00 15.56 -7.58
C THR A 615 -0.04 16.20 -8.96
N MET A 616 -0.04 17.54 -9.00
CA MET A 616 0.19 18.31 -10.22
C MET A 616 1.66 18.73 -10.30
N PRO A 617 2.34 18.56 -11.45
CA PRO A 617 3.75 18.91 -11.58
C PRO A 617 3.99 20.42 -11.65
N PHE A 618 5.17 20.88 -11.20
CA PHE A 618 5.49 22.31 -11.14
C PHE A 618 5.46 23.03 -12.51
N ASP A 619 5.83 22.37 -13.60
CA ASP A 619 5.82 22.94 -14.96
C ASP A 619 4.44 23.03 -15.61
N GLU A 620 3.40 22.55 -14.92
CA GLU A 620 1.99 22.77 -15.28
C GLU A 620 1.32 23.79 -14.35
N LEU A 621 1.99 24.20 -13.26
CA LEU A 621 1.47 25.10 -12.24
C LEU A 621 1.73 26.57 -12.57
N LYS A 622 0.66 27.34 -12.73
CA LYS A 622 0.74 28.79 -12.97
C LYS A 622 0.86 29.59 -11.67
N LEU A 623 0.04 29.24 -10.68
CA LEU A 623 -0.12 30.05 -9.48
C LEU A 623 -0.63 29.20 -8.32
N ILE A 624 0.00 29.35 -7.16
CA ILE A 624 -0.60 29.08 -5.86
C ILE A 624 -0.58 30.39 -5.09
N GLU A 625 -1.75 30.85 -4.65
CA GLU A 625 -1.84 32.07 -3.85
C GLU A 625 -2.72 31.88 -2.62
N ALA A 626 -2.27 32.47 -1.52
CA ALA A 626 -2.97 32.54 -0.26
C ALA A 626 -3.90 33.77 -0.29
N VAL A 627 -5.21 33.55 -0.34
CA VAL A 627 -6.21 34.63 -0.40
C VAL A 627 -6.63 35.01 1.02
N LEU A 628 -6.37 36.27 1.39
CA LEU A 628 -6.65 36.81 2.71
C LEU A 628 -8.13 37.17 2.89
N PRO A 629 -8.63 37.33 4.13
CA PRO A 629 -10.02 37.71 4.39
C PRO A 629 -10.47 39.05 3.79
N ASP A 630 -9.53 39.93 3.42
CA ASP A 630 -9.82 41.21 2.75
C ASP A 630 -9.87 41.10 1.21
N GLY A 631 -9.65 39.89 0.67
CA GLY A 631 -9.61 39.58 -0.75
C GLY A 631 -8.28 39.89 -1.44
N SER A 632 -7.27 40.40 -0.72
CA SER A 632 -5.91 40.46 -1.25
C SER A 632 -5.28 39.07 -1.28
N ALA A 633 -4.32 38.83 -2.18
CA ALA A 633 -3.69 37.54 -2.35
C ALA A 633 -2.16 37.66 -2.27
N ILE A 634 -1.52 36.67 -1.63
CA ILE A 634 -0.08 36.56 -1.51
C ILE A 634 0.36 35.32 -2.29
N PRO A 635 1.18 35.45 -3.35
CA PRO A 635 1.64 34.29 -4.11
C PRO A 635 2.63 33.47 -3.29
N ILE A 636 2.47 32.14 -3.34
CA ILE A 636 3.39 31.15 -2.78
C ILE A 636 4.29 30.60 -3.89
N ILE A 637 3.64 30.19 -5.00
CA ILE A 637 4.31 29.74 -6.22
C ILE A 637 3.78 30.53 -7.40
N LYS A 638 4.67 30.93 -8.31
CA LYS A 638 4.32 31.56 -9.58
C LYS A 638 5.13 30.96 -10.72
N ASP A 639 4.44 30.55 -11.78
CA ASP A 639 5.03 29.92 -12.98
C ASP A 639 6.00 28.77 -12.60
N GLY A 640 5.56 27.91 -11.68
CA GLY A 640 6.32 26.76 -11.16
C GLY A 640 7.42 27.06 -10.13
N LEU A 641 7.67 28.32 -9.77
CA LEU A 641 8.75 28.71 -8.84
C LEU A 641 8.23 29.27 -7.50
N PHE A 642 8.88 28.94 -6.40
CA PHE A 642 8.58 29.50 -5.08
C PHE A 642 8.97 30.98 -5.04
N VAL A 643 8.05 31.84 -4.60
CA VAL A 643 8.27 33.31 -4.51
C VAL A 643 8.20 33.84 -3.07
N VAL A 644 8.13 32.93 -2.10
CA VAL A 644 8.17 33.24 -0.67
C VAL A 644 9.59 33.57 -0.24
N GLU A 645 9.76 34.66 0.50
CA GLU A 645 11.06 35.06 1.07
C GLU A 645 11.60 33.96 2.00
N GLY A 646 12.86 33.57 1.80
CA GLY A 646 13.49 32.48 2.56
C GLY A 646 13.28 31.08 2.00
N CYS A 647 12.63 30.95 0.83
CA CYS A 647 12.44 29.70 0.10
C CYS A 647 13.28 29.61 -1.19
N GLU A 648 14.29 30.47 -1.35
CA GLU A 648 15.10 30.54 -2.57
C GLU A 648 15.84 29.22 -2.85
N GLU A 649 16.28 28.51 -1.79
CA GLU A 649 16.95 27.21 -1.90
C GLU A 649 16.05 26.15 -2.56
N LEU A 650 14.71 26.25 -2.45
CA LEU A 650 13.78 25.34 -3.14
C LEU A 650 13.83 25.51 -4.66
N ASN A 651 14.25 26.67 -5.18
CA ASN A 651 14.29 26.91 -6.62
C ASN A 651 15.62 26.45 -7.25
N GLU A 652 16.69 26.22 -6.49
CA GLU A 652 18.00 25.82 -7.04
C GLU A 652 17.94 24.56 -7.94
N PRO A 653 17.11 23.53 -7.65
CA PRO A 653 16.94 22.40 -8.55
C PRO A 653 16.10 22.70 -9.80
N LEU A 654 15.28 23.75 -9.79
CA LEU A 654 14.39 24.12 -10.90
C LEU A 654 15.08 25.04 -11.92
N GLU A 655 16.12 25.75 -11.49
CA GLU A 655 17.07 26.51 -12.32
C GLU A 655 18.10 25.59 -13.02
#